data_AF-A0A0M8ZWE0-F1
#
_entry.id   AF-A0A0M8ZWE0-F1
#
_cell.length_a   1.000
_cell.length_b   1.000
_cell.length_c   1.000
_cell.angle_alpha   90.00
_cell.angle_beta   90.00
_cell.angle_gamma   90.00
#
_symmetry.space_group_name_H-M   'P 1'
#
loop_
_entity.id
_entity.type
_entity.pdbx_description
1 polymer ?
#
loop_
_entity_poly.entity_id
_entity_poly.type
_entity_poly.pdbx_seq_one_letter_code
_entity_poly.pdbx_strand_id
1 'polypeptide(L)'
;VRAQENAARNLSPSLRECYDNKYLLERDNRLPHTLNTFIAILRKIENTEGLNMDLRSLSVALLHRFRQDGIAPNPAIPDQDGISPYSPSGHQFVRFVETLRLIPGNALMFPNNSITDVERCTLHFMLSSSVEIFQRGDEAKVCRFSDKYRYSRDIKNKDKAATETPVNDVETLSSDEIKSMTHHKTEDKYITIDPNSRYPEVPPNHPDSARMMDSPRSKCPIENGVVKTLWGTTSLGLVLAGIAAATQPETARLPDLLSTDVLRRNDTDLVGRTLENKWLATLAGDLAEVALRQGPKSKDAKFSVGLDGNWNSTALPRWYFLNSNNNYEMTTAEIRGDLDGLILADETYKWYSAIPNLRLSQIFDMYYSPLGFFDSSIRACNRRTMFTAVASNDTLIAQTYSASIVLENLAHATLEYPVIEKFSVQAVNELVKYVPMSMNRDLSCADTDRLYYFNQISVDLTIILDTNWQYSVINPILAYLLESIDINQFNSNFTLINGRDGTPMINSTSSILDFYAYNSSHYKNVTHGFDLPKSLKELKAHLTNKLNIERVHGVAGARSDIVLIVPQISDISKTDKDYCLQTIQQMRQNFPDTTILFMALSKDSWSDLVENRTTDLFSISTEDTEEGLRPINDVVSRMKLVPKRLFNSQCGSDYVPYGRVNSYDDYILPIGTNFYKLHPNYFFNQQNTTIVKIQSLDSDSLVICSSRDANAIRETFHAIETSNANIECARISNSIHIIQVSCYHVTFIHDCPPLYISVTSNSTSTPYRCTDQRVCRIPSMMRYTISYENVVCTSGTTRLAFNFSVLMIVLVLLNMQ
;
A
#
# COMPACT_ATOMS: atom_id res chain seq x y z
N VAL A 1 -10.45 -16.86 30.34
CA VAL A 1 -9.73 -15.56 30.40
C VAL A 1 -8.45 -15.52 29.56
N ARG A 2 -7.74 -16.63 29.27
CA ARG A 2 -6.52 -16.61 28.42
C ARG A 2 -6.73 -16.49 26.88
N ALA A 3 -7.97 -16.49 26.38
CA ALA A 3 -8.23 -16.57 24.93
C ALA A 3 -8.32 -15.20 24.22
N GLN A 4 -8.78 -14.14 24.90
CA GLN A 4 -8.96 -12.78 24.34
C GLN A 4 -8.12 -11.76 25.13
N GLU A 5 -6.80 -11.87 25.00
CA GLU A 5 -5.85 -11.02 25.75
C GLU A 5 -5.94 -9.52 25.42
N ASN A 6 -6.36 -9.19 24.19
CA ASN A 6 -6.55 -7.83 23.70
C ASN A 6 -7.89 -7.19 24.11
N ALA A 7 -8.77 -7.94 24.77
CA ALA A 7 -10.01 -7.40 25.36
C ALA A 7 -9.80 -6.83 26.79
N ALA A 8 -8.59 -6.92 27.34
CA ALA A 8 -8.25 -6.37 28.65
C ALA A 8 -7.85 -4.89 28.57
N ARG A 9 -8.11 -4.12 29.63
CA ARG A 9 -7.66 -2.71 29.78
C ARG A 9 -6.14 -2.55 29.98
N ASN A 10 -5.39 -3.64 29.90
CA ASN A 10 -3.93 -3.62 29.91
C ASN A 10 -3.44 -3.89 28.49
N LEU A 11 -2.22 -3.43 28.21
CA LEU A 11 -1.55 -3.79 26.96
C LEU A 11 -1.44 -5.33 26.85
N SER A 12 -1.94 -5.88 25.74
CA SER A 12 -1.90 -7.32 25.48
C SER A 12 -0.45 -7.83 25.58
N PRO A 13 -0.18 -8.97 26.25
CA PRO A 13 1.14 -9.58 26.31
C PRO A 13 1.81 -9.72 24.95
N SER A 14 1.04 -10.09 23.92
CA SER A 14 1.56 -10.25 22.57
C SER A 14 1.89 -8.93 21.86
N LEU A 15 1.42 -7.78 22.37
CA LEU A 15 1.72 -6.46 21.82
C LEU A 15 2.80 -5.71 22.58
N ARG A 16 3.20 -6.19 23.77
CA ARG A 16 4.26 -5.56 24.58
C ARG A 16 5.56 -5.35 23.81
N GLU A 17 5.91 -6.29 22.91
CA GLU A 17 7.10 -6.17 22.06
C GLU A 17 7.14 -4.85 21.26
N CYS A 18 5.98 -4.31 20.88
CA CYS A 18 5.87 -3.10 20.06
C CYS A 18 5.94 -1.80 20.85
N TYR A 19 5.79 -1.85 22.17
CA TYR A 19 5.77 -0.68 23.04
C TYR A 19 6.97 -0.63 24.00
N ASP A 20 7.49 -1.78 24.43
CA ASP A 20 8.65 -1.86 25.32
C ASP A 20 9.97 -1.66 24.55
N ASN A 21 10.00 -2.03 23.26
CA ASN A 21 11.17 -1.81 22.41
C ASN A 21 11.13 -0.42 21.74
N LYS A 22 12.00 0.48 22.20
CA LYS A 22 12.14 1.85 21.65
C LYS A 22 12.36 1.89 20.14
N TYR A 23 13.04 0.89 19.57
CA TYR A 23 13.26 0.82 18.13
C TYR A 23 11.96 0.55 17.36
N LEU A 24 11.10 -0.36 17.86
CA LEU A 24 9.84 -0.75 17.22
C LEU A 24 8.71 0.27 17.46
N LEU A 25 8.78 0.96 18.60
CA LEU A 25 7.86 2.03 18.95
C LEU A 25 8.07 3.27 18.06
N GLU A 26 9.32 3.56 17.70
CA GLU A 26 9.68 4.65 16.79
C GLU A 26 9.10 4.41 15.39
N ARG A 27 8.28 5.36 14.91
CA ARG A 27 7.48 5.17 13.69
C ARG A 27 8.36 5.10 12.45
N ASP A 28 9.46 5.84 12.45
CA ASP A 28 10.39 5.91 11.32
C ASP A 28 11.19 4.61 11.12
N ASN A 29 11.19 3.71 12.10
CA ASN A 29 11.79 2.38 11.99
C ASN A 29 10.81 1.30 11.54
N ARG A 30 9.51 1.63 11.44
CA ARG A 30 8.47 0.72 10.93
C ARG A 30 8.37 0.79 9.41
N LEU A 31 7.68 -0.18 8.82
CA LEU A 31 7.45 -0.18 7.38
C LEU A 31 6.42 0.89 7.02
N PRO A 32 6.43 1.42 5.78
CA PRO A 32 5.41 2.36 5.32
C PRO A 32 4.00 1.77 5.36
N HIS A 33 3.04 2.59 5.75
CA HIS A 33 1.62 2.27 5.82
C HIS A 33 0.98 2.36 4.42
N THR A 34 1.46 1.57 3.48
CA THR A 34 0.89 1.43 2.12
C THR A 34 0.07 0.15 2.00
N LEU A 35 -0.93 0.15 1.11
CA LEU A 35 -1.72 -1.04 0.82
C LEU A 35 -0.87 -2.23 0.37
N ASN A 36 0.14 -1.99 -0.47
CA ASN A 36 1.03 -3.04 -0.96
C ASN A 36 1.89 -3.63 0.18
N THR A 37 2.40 -2.80 1.10
CA THR A 37 3.10 -3.31 2.30
C THR A 37 2.18 -4.21 3.12
N PHE A 38 0.94 -3.78 3.35
CA PHE A 38 -0.05 -4.58 4.08
C PHE A 38 -0.32 -5.93 3.39
N ILE A 39 -0.61 -5.91 2.09
CA ILE A 39 -0.85 -7.12 1.30
C ILE A 39 0.40 -8.02 1.24
N ALA A 40 1.61 -7.45 1.15
CA ALA A 40 2.86 -8.20 1.15
C ALA A 40 3.08 -8.96 2.48
N ILE A 41 2.78 -8.32 3.62
CA ILE A 41 2.81 -8.99 4.94
C ILE A 41 1.78 -10.12 4.97
N LEU A 42 0.55 -9.89 4.52
CA LEU A 42 -0.48 -10.94 4.47
C LEU A 42 -0.06 -12.13 3.59
N ARG A 43 0.47 -11.87 2.39
CA ARG A 43 0.96 -12.90 1.49
C ARG A 43 2.12 -13.69 2.12
N LYS A 44 3.04 -13.02 2.82
CA LYS A 44 4.13 -13.68 3.55
C LYS A 44 3.60 -14.63 4.63
N ILE A 45 2.58 -14.21 5.38
CA ILE A 45 1.91 -15.08 6.36
C ILE A 45 1.25 -16.27 5.66
N GLU A 46 0.41 -16.02 4.65
CA GLU A 46 -0.34 -17.06 3.92
C GLU A 46 0.58 -18.07 3.20
N ASN A 47 1.76 -17.64 2.75
CA ASN A 47 2.77 -18.48 2.09
C ASN A 47 3.69 -19.24 3.06
N THR A 48 3.49 -19.11 4.37
CA THR A 48 4.30 -19.83 5.35
C THR A 48 4.04 -21.34 5.26
N GLU A 49 5.11 -22.13 5.11
CA GLU A 49 5.00 -23.58 5.04
C GLU A 49 4.33 -24.16 6.30
N GLY A 50 3.33 -25.01 6.10
CA GLY A 50 2.59 -25.65 7.20
C GLY A 50 1.53 -24.76 7.86
N LEU A 51 1.24 -23.56 7.32
CA LEU A 51 0.09 -22.77 7.77
C LEU A 51 -1.22 -23.52 7.45
N ASN A 52 -1.96 -23.91 8.48
CA ASN A 52 -3.27 -24.56 8.36
C ASN A 52 -4.38 -23.62 8.83
N MET A 53 -4.54 -22.49 8.15
CA MET A 53 -5.59 -21.50 8.44
C MET A 53 -6.34 -21.14 7.15
N ASP A 54 -7.67 -21.30 7.18
CA ASP A 54 -8.56 -20.78 6.15
C ASP A 54 -8.82 -19.27 6.35
N LEU A 55 -9.56 -18.64 5.42
CA LEU A 55 -9.90 -17.22 5.49
C LEU A 55 -10.47 -16.81 6.85
N ARG A 56 -11.39 -17.62 7.39
CA ARG A 56 -12.01 -17.39 8.70
C ARG A 56 -10.99 -17.45 9.83
N SER A 57 -10.20 -18.53 9.89
CA SER A 57 -9.22 -18.72 10.96
C SER A 57 -8.14 -17.63 10.93
N LEU A 58 -7.65 -17.27 9.73
CA LEU A 58 -6.64 -16.23 9.57
C LEU A 58 -7.15 -14.84 9.92
N SER A 59 -8.32 -14.44 9.39
CA SER A 59 -8.90 -13.11 9.68
C SER A 59 -9.16 -12.90 11.17
N VAL A 60 -9.70 -13.93 11.84
CA VAL A 60 -9.91 -13.93 13.29
C VAL A 60 -8.59 -13.94 14.06
N ALA A 61 -7.62 -14.76 13.68
CA ALA A 61 -6.32 -14.79 14.34
C ALA A 61 -5.61 -13.42 14.26
N LEU A 62 -5.66 -12.75 13.10
CA LEU A 62 -5.10 -11.40 12.92
C LEU A 62 -5.80 -10.36 13.80
N LEU A 63 -7.14 -10.40 13.84
CA LEU A 63 -7.94 -9.51 14.68
C LEU A 63 -7.59 -9.67 16.17
N HIS A 64 -7.44 -10.90 16.65
CA HIS A 64 -7.15 -11.18 18.06
C HIS A 64 -5.67 -10.97 18.44
N ARG A 65 -4.74 -11.15 17.50
CA ARG A 65 -3.28 -11.04 17.75
C ARG A 65 -2.74 -9.63 17.58
N PHE A 66 -3.23 -8.87 16.59
CA PHE A 66 -2.63 -7.61 16.16
C PHE A 66 -3.53 -6.39 16.34
N ARG A 67 -4.84 -6.53 16.53
CA ARG A 67 -5.72 -5.39 16.80
C ARG A 67 -5.94 -5.22 18.31
N GLN A 68 -5.67 -4.03 18.83
CA GLN A 68 -6.12 -3.58 20.14
C GLN A 68 -6.33 -2.07 20.08
N ASP A 69 -7.59 -1.67 19.94
CA ASP A 69 -7.94 -0.26 19.74
C ASP A 69 -7.79 0.57 21.04
N GLY A 70 -7.67 1.89 20.88
CA GLY A 70 -7.66 2.85 21.96
C GLY A 70 -6.35 2.92 22.75
N ILE A 71 -5.25 2.30 22.29
CA ILE A 71 -3.96 2.43 22.97
C ILE A 71 -3.45 3.86 22.83
N ALA A 72 -3.28 4.56 23.95
CA ALA A 72 -2.76 5.92 23.97
C ALA A 72 -1.67 6.07 25.05
N PRO A 73 -0.68 6.95 24.85
CA PRO A 73 0.32 7.27 25.87
C PRO A 73 -0.31 8.14 26.97
N ASN A 74 0.07 7.87 28.22
CA ASN A 74 -0.17 8.76 29.34
C ASN A 74 1.11 9.56 29.67
N PRO A 75 1.19 10.84 29.30
CA PRO A 75 2.39 11.67 29.50
C PRO A 75 2.75 11.91 30.97
N ALA A 76 1.83 11.68 31.91
CA ALA A 76 2.10 11.80 33.33
C ALA A 76 2.88 10.59 33.91
N ILE A 77 2.95 9.48 33.16
CA ILE A 77 3.60 8.25 33.59
C ILE A 77 4.94 8.14 32.85
N PRO A 78 6.09 8.14 33.55
CA PRO A 78 7.37 7.86 32.93
C PRO A 78 7.50 6.37 32.60
N ASP A 79 8.20 6.07 31.51
CA ASP A 79 8.60 4.72 31.13
C ASP A 79 9.62 4.16 32.14
N GLN A 80 9.27 3.07 32.84
CA GLN A 80 10.07 2.42 33.88
C GLN A 80 9.90 0.89 33.82
N ASP A 81 10.83 0.14 34.43
CA ASP A 81 10.77 -1.32 34.41
C ASP A 81 9.44 -1.82 35.04
N GLY A 82 8.69 -2.61 34.27
CA GLY A 82 7.35 -3.08 34.63
C GLY A 82 6.22 -2.04 34.54
N ILE A 83 6.47 -0.79 34.15
CA ILE A 83 5.48 0.29 34.03
C ILE A 83 5.52 0.87 32.60
N SER A 84 4.51 0.52 31.79
CA SER A 84 4.34 1.10 30.47
C SER A 84 3.45 2.35 30.52
N PRO A 85 3.83 3.46 29.86
CA PRO A 85 2.97 4.63 29.73
C PRO A 85 1.81 4.41 28.75
N TYR A 86 1.79 3.30 28.02
CA TYR A 86 0.77 2.98 27.02
C TYR A 86 -0.31 2.06 27.60
N SER A 87 -1.57 2.45 27.41
CA SER A 87 -2.71 1.60 27.78
C SER A 87 -3.90 1.84 26.86
N PRO A 88 -4.82 0.87 26.72
CA PRO A 88 -6.12 1.02 26.04
C PRO A 88 -7.07 1.97 26.80
N SER A 89 -6.71 3.25 26.87
CA SER A 89 -7.48 4.30 27.56
C SER A 89 -8.38 5.10 26.62
N GLY A 90 -8.16 4.99 25.31
CA GLY A 90 -8.98 5.60 24.27
C GLY A 90 -10.40 5.05 24.27
N HIS A 91 -11.32 5.82 23.69
CA HIS A 91 -12.74 5.45 23.65
C HIS A 91 -13.01 4.29 22.69
N GLN A 92 -12.23 4.18 21.62
CA GLN A 92 -12.28 3.11 20.63
C GLN A 92 -12.13 1.70 21.25
N PHE A 93 -11.46 1.61 22.41
CA PHE A 93 -11.26 0.35 23.12
C PHE A 93 -12.60 -0.28 23.56
N VAL A 94 -13.58 0.53 23.97
CA VAL A 94 -14.84 0.02 24.52
C VAL A 94 -15.66 -0.66 23.44
N ARG A 95 -15.77 -0.05 22.25
CA ARG A 95 -16.35 -0.68 21.07
C ARG A 95 -15.63 -1.97 20.73
N PHE A 96 -14.30 -1.92 20.66
CA PHE A 96 -13.48 -3.06 20.27
C PHE A 96 -13.70 -4.30 21.15
N VAL A 97 -13.83 -4.14 22.47
CA VAL A 97 -14.13 -5.25 23.39
C VAL A 97 -15.46 -5.93 23.05
N GLU A 98 -16.51 -5.16 22.80
CA GLU A 98 -17.81 -5.72 22.43
C GLU A 98 -17.79 -6.34 21.02
N THR A 99 -17.00 -5.79 20.09
CA THR A 99 -16.74 -6.43 18.80
C THR A 99 -16.09 -7.80 18.97
N LEU A 100 -15.07 -7.94 19.82
CA LEU A 100 -14.41 -9.24 20.09
C LEU A 100 -15.34 -10.24 20.79
N ARG A 101 -16.32 -9.77 21.58
CA ARG A 101 -17.34 -10.62 22.20
C ARG A 101 -18.22 -11.29 21.14
N LEU A 102 -18.54 -10.58 20.06
CA LEU A 102 -19.36 -11.09 18.94
C LEU A 102 -18.54 -11.77 17.83
N ILE A 103 -17.22 -11.68 17.88
CA ILE A 103 -16.28 -12.28 16.93
C ILE A 103 -15.28 -13.12 17.74
N PRO A 104 -15.71 -14.29 18.28
CA PRO A 104 -14.88 -15.09 19.17
C PRO A 104 -13.64 -15.62 18.42
N GLY A 105 -12.53 -15.74 19.13
CA GLY A 105 -11.24 -16.09 18.56
C GLY A 105 -10.15 -16.21 19.61
N ASN A 106 -8.92 -16.47 19.16
CA ASN A 106 -7.75 -16.44 20.02
C ASN A 106 -6.50 -15.96 19.27
N ALA A 107 -5.59 -15.31 20.01
CA ALA A 107 -4.31 -14.84 19.48
C ALA A 107 -3.23 -15.93 19.39
N LEU A 108 -3.36 -16.99 20.21
CA LEU A 108 -2.31 -18.00 20.42
C LEU A 108 -2.09 -18.94 19.23
N MET A 109 -3.07 -19.07 18.34
CA MET A 109 -2.93 -19.91 17.14
C MET A 109 -2.06 -19.28 16.07
N PHE A 110 -1.76 -17.97 16.14
CA PHE A 110 -0.99 -17.29 15.09
C PHE A 110 0.49 -17.71 15.10
N PRO A 111 1.08 -18.10 13.94
CA PRO A 111 2.48 -18.49 13.86
C PRO A 111 3.41 -17.27 13.89
N ASN A 112 3.79 -16.79 15.08
CA ASN A 112 4.61 -15.57 15.23
C ASN A 112 5.94 -15.57 14.45
N ASN A 113 6.49 -16.74 14.13
CA ASN A 113 7.74 -16.89 13.36
C ASN A 113 7.55 -16.69 11.84
N SER A 114 6.32 -16.52 11.34
CA SER A 114 6.05 -16.28 9.92
C SER A 114 6.52 -14.91 9.44
N ILE A 115 6.64 -13.93 10.34
CA ILE A 115 6.97 -12.53 10.07
C ILE A 115 7.91 -11.97 11.14
N THR A 116 8.70 -10.96 10.78
CA THR A 116 9.67 -10.30 11.69
C THR A 116 8.97 -9.46 12.75
N ASP A 117 9.69 -9.05 13.80
CA ASP A 117 9.19 -8.13 14.82
C ASP A 117 8.77 -6.76 14.24
N VAL A 118 9.55 -6.20 13.30
CA VAL A 118 9.20 -4.98 12.56
C VAL A 118 7.90 -5.18 11.79
N GLU A 119 7.72 -6.31 11.11
CA GLU A 119 6.49 -6.63 10.36
C GLU A 119 5.29 -6.82 11.31
N ARG A 120 5.46 -7.53 12.44
CA ARG A 120 4.42 -7.72 13.46
C ARG A 120 3.93 -6.39 14.03
N CYS A 121 4.86 -5.51 14.41
CA CYS A 121 4.50 -4.22 14.97
C CYS A 121 3.93 -3.27 13.93
N THR A 122 4.46 -3.27 12.70
CA THR A 122 3.84 -2.52 11.59
C THR A 122 2.39 -2.97 11.39
N LEU A 123 2.13 -4.28 11.34
CA LEU A 123 0.79 -4.82 11.18
C LEU A 123 -0.15 -4.39 12.32
N HIS A 124 0.34 -4.38 13.56
CA HIS A 124 -0.41 -3.85 14.70
C HIS A 124 -0.81 -2.38 14.52
N PHE A 125 0.14 -1.51 14.12
CA PHE A 125 -0.10 -0.08 13.92
C PHE A 125 -0.90 0.24 12.64
N MET A 126 -0.98 -0.68 11.68
CA MET A 126 -1.89 -0.60 10.53
C MET A 126 -3.32 -1.01 10.87
N LEU A 127 -3.53 -1.85 11.89
CA LEU A 127 -4.84 -2.43 12.23
C LEU A 127 -5.51 -1.81 13.45
N SER A 128 -4.76 -1.31 14.44
CA SER A 128 -5.32 -0.84 15.71
C SER A 128 -5.70 0.64 15.65
N SER A 129 -6.99 0.95 15.76
CA SER A 129 -7.46 2.34 15.77
C SER A 129 -7.12 3.00 17.09
N SER A 130 -6.40 4.12 17.05
CA SER A 130 -6.13 4.96 18.22
C SER A 130 -5.74 6.37 17.78
N VAL A 131 -6.01 7.36 18.63
CA VAL A 131 -5.63 8.75 18.39
C VAL A 131 -4.74 9.26 19.51
N GLU A 132 -3.54 9.70 19.15
CA GLU A 132 -2.57 10.31 20.07
C GLU A 132 -2.71 11.83 20.07
N ILE A 133 -3.33 12.36 21.12
CA ILE A 133 -3.68 13.79 21.25
C ILE A 133 -2.65 14.62 22.02
N PHE A 134 -1.67 14.00 22.67
CA PHE A 134 -0.71 14.68 23.53
C PHE A 134 0.56 15.11 22.77
N GLN A 135 1.18 16.18 23.24
CA GLN A 135 2.39 16.73 22.62
C GLN A 135 3.59 15.77 22.78
N ARG A 136 4.36 15.60 21.69
CA ARG A 136 5.51 14.66 21.64
C ARG A 136 6.88 15.31 21.77
N GLY A 137 6.98 16.62 21.53
CA GLY A 137 8.25 17.36 21.56
C GLY A 137 9.04 17.35 20.24
N ASP A 138 8.68 16.51 19.27
CA ASP A 138 9.29 16.43 17.94
C ASP A 138 8.49 17.17 16.84
N GLU A 139 7.34 17.76 17.22
CA GLU A 139 6.34 18.32 16.29
C GLU A 139 6.92 19.38 15.34
N ALA A 140 7.92 20.15 15.77
CA ALA A 140 8.57 21.16 14.93
C ALA A 140 9.32 20.57 13.72
N LYS A 141 9.70 19.29 13.78
CA LYS A 141 10.41 18.60 12.69
C LYS A 141 9.47 17.75 11.83
N VAL A 142 8.53 17.07 12.47
CA VAL A 142 7.70 16.05 11.80
C VAL A 142 6.36 16.63 11.28
N CYS A 143 5.78 17.61 11.99
CA CYS A 143 4.49 18.20 11.62
C CYS A 143 4.66 19.36 10.62
N ARG A 144 4.99 19.00 9.37
CA ARG A 144 5.13 19.93 8.24
C ARG A 144 3.88 20.80 7.95
N PHE A 145 2.70 20.38 8.42
CA PHE A 145 1.43 21.07 8.17
C PHE A 145 1.01 22.05 9.27
N SER A 146 1.81 22.21 10.33
CA SER A 146 1.44 23.03 11.50
C SER A 146 1.34 24.54 11.25
N ASP A 147 1.95 25.07 10.18
CA ASP A 147 1.95 26.50 9.86
C ASP A 147 0.62 27.03 9.28
N LYS A 148 -0.34 26.17 8.92
CA LYS A 148 -1.64 26.59 8.35
C LYS A 148 -2.77 26.78 9.37
N TYR A 149 -2.57 26.41 10.64
CA TYR A 149 -3.66 26.31 11.61
C TYR A 149 -3.49 27.29 12.77
N ARG A 150 -4.10 28.48 12.62
CA ARG A 150 -4.45 29.31 13.78
C ARG A 150 -5.66 28.67 14.46
N TYR A 151 -5.48 28.16 15.68
CA TYR A 151 -6.59 27.81 16.56
C TYR A 151 -7.58 28.99 16.63
N SER A 152 -8.88 28.69 16.57
CA SER A 152 -9.88 29.64 17.01
C SER A 152 -9.62 29.89 18.50
N ARG A 153 -9.19 31.10 18.85
CA ARG A 153 -9.03 31.50 20.25
C ARG A 153 -10.40 31.34 20.90
N ASP A 154 -10.47 30.51 21.91
CA ASP A 154 -11.68 30.37 22.71
C ASP A 154 -11.97 31.72 23.39
N ILE A 155 -13.00 32.44 22.95
CA ILE A 155 -13.38 33.77 23.46
C ILE A 155 -14.11 33.61 24.81
N LYS A 156 -13.52 32.85 25.74
CA LYS A 156 -13.99 32.76 27.12
C LYS A 156 -12.90 32.90 28.19
N ASN A 157 -11.67 33.22 27.79
CA ASN A 157 -10.68 33.77 28.72
C ASN A 157 -10.38 35.23 28.37
N LYS A 158 -11.16 36.15 28.96
CA LYS A 158 -10.68 37.51 29.20
C LYS A 158 -9.77 37.46 30.42
N ASP A 159 -8.56 36.96 30.24
CA ASP A 159 -7.45 37.33 31.11
C ASP A 159 -6.31 37.84 30.24
N LYS A 160 -5.88 39.05 30.58
CA LYS A 160 -4.97 39.90 29.82
C LYS A 160 -3.67 39.15 29.52
N ALA A 161 -3.44 38.85 28.24
CA ALA A 161 -2.11 38.50 27.76
C ALA A 161 -1.22 39.75 27.89
N ALA A 162 -0.28 39.72 28.83
CA ALA A 162 0.84 40.64 28.85
C ALA A 162 1.72 40.34 27.63
N THR A 163 1.77 41.28 26.69
CA THR A 163 2.82 41.36 25.69
C THR A 163 4.12 41.75 26.38
N GLU A 164 5.04 40.80 26.50
CA GLU A 164 6.45 41.12 26.77
C GLU A 164 7.07 41.68 25.48
N THR A 165 7.37 42.98 25.51
CA THR A 165 8.41 43.59 24.66
C THR A 165 9.58 43.95 25.57
N PRO A 166 10.84 43.69 25.16
CA PRO A 166 11.99 43.94 26.02
C PRO A 166 12.47 45.39 25.83
N VAL A 167 11.98 46.33 26.64
CA VAL A 167 12.65 47.62 26.88
C VAL A 167 12.35 48.06 28.31
N ASN A 168 13.41 48.43 29.04
CA ASN A 168 13.43 49.14 30.33
C ASN A 168 12.18 49.98 30.64
N ASP A 169 11.59 49.77 31.81
CA ASP A 169 11.47 50.77 32.88
C ASP A 169 10.84 50.12 34.12
N VAL A 170 11.55 50.18 35.25
CA VAL A 170 11.09 49.69 36.55
C VAL A 170 10.52 50.87 37.32
N GLU A 171 9.21 50.90 37.53
CA GLU A 171 8.56 51.72 38.56
C GLU A 171 7.73 50.74 39.42
N THR A 172 8.34 50.24 40.49
CA THR A 172 7.68 49.42 41.50
C THR A 172 6.91 50.31 42.46
N LEU A 173 5.57 50.17 42.50
CA LEU A 173 4.75 50.75 43.55
C LEU A 173 5.16 50.19 44.92
N SER A 174 5.18 51.07 45.92
CA SER A 174 5.64 50.73 47.27
C SER A 174 4.56 49.96 48.05
N SER A 175 5.00 49.19 49.05
CA SER A 175 4.12 48.35 49.88
C SER A 175 3.05 49.15 50.66
N ASP A 176 3.24 50.45 50.82
CA ASP A 176 2.31 51.34 51.53
C ASP A 176 1.18 51.85 50.63
N GLU A 177 1.42 51.96 49.31
CA GLU A 177 0.37 52.32 48.35
C GLU A 177 -0.66 51.19 48.19
N ILE A 178 -0.22 49.92 48.27
CA ILE A 178 -1.11 48.74 48.19
C ILE A 178 -2.03 48.62 49.42
N LYS A 179 -1.57 49.04 50.60
CA LYS A 179 -2.37 49.03 51.84
C LYS A 179 -3.49 50.08 51.84
N SER A 180 -3.32 51.19 51.14
CA SER A 180 -4.35 52.24 51.03
C SER A 180 -5.54 51.83 50.16
N MET A 181 -5.37 50.84 49.26
CA MET A 181 -6.42 50.39 48.34
C MET A 181 -7.34 49.31 48.92
N THR A 182 -6.99 48.70 50.07
CA THR A 182 -7.76 47.60 50.68
C THR A 182 -8.80 48.05 51.73
N HIS A 183 -8.84 49.34 52.09
CA HIS A 183 -9.70 49.88 53.14
C HIS A 183 -10.92 50.68 52.65
N HIS A 184 -11.59 50.23 51.59
CA HIS A 184 -12.92 50.72 51.24
C HIS A 184 -13.91 49.56 51.05
N LYS A 185 -14.35 48.96 52.15
CA LYS A 185 -15.68 48.34 52.23
C LYS A 185 -16.41 48.86 53.47
N THR A 186 -17.44 49.62 53.16
CA THR A 186 -18.49 50.13 54.03
C THR A 186 -19.10 49.06 54.93
N GLU A 187 -19.43 49.49 56.14
CA GLU A 187 -20.19 48.79 57.17
C GLU A 187 -21.53 48.25 56.62
N ASP A 188 -21.76 46.94 56.71
CA ASP A 188 -22.91 46.39 57.45
C ASP A 188 -22.91 44.85 57.51
N LYS A 189 -23.42 44.35 58.64
CA LYS A 189 -23.36 42.97 59.18
C LYS A 189 -24.00 41.88 58.29
N TYR A 190 -23.30 40.75 58.14
CA TYR A 190 -23.79 39.40 58.46
C TYR A 190 -22.57 38.50 58.79
N ILE A 191 -22.55 37.89 59.98
CA ILE A 191 -21.50 36.94 60.37
C ILE A 191 -21.80 35.59 59.72
N THR A 192 -21.20 35.33 58.56
CA THR A 192 -21.02 33.97 58.04
C THR A 192 -19.70 33.45 58.56
N ILE A 193 -19.74 32.44 59.45
CA ILE A 193 -18.55 31.68 59.83
C ILE A 193 -18.04 31.01 58.55
N ASP A 194 -16.89 31.45 58.06
CA ASP A 194 -16.22 30.85 56.92
C ASP A 194 -15.94 29.37 57.24
N PRO A 195 -16.49 28.41 56.47
CA PRO A 195 -16.22 26.98 56.65
C PRO A 195 -14.73 26.62 56.63
N ASN A 196 -13.90 27.49 56.05
CA ASN A 196 -12.46 27.31 55.94
C ASN A 196 -11.69 27.68 57.22
N SER A 197 -12.33 28.28 58.23
CA SER A 197 -11.72 28.61 59.54
C SER A 197 -11.27 27.40 60.37
N ARG A 198 -11.58 26.17 59.93
CA ARG A 198 -11.13 24.92 60.57
C ARG A 198 -9.85 24.33 59.98
N TYR A 199 -9.31 24.91 58.91
CA TYR A 199 -8.05 24.47 58.33
C TYR A 199 -6.90 25.37 58.83
N PRO A 200 -5.74 24.79 59.19
CA PRO A 200 -4.57 25.59 59.52
C PRO A 200 -4.16 26.47 58.34
N GLU A 201 -3.65 27.67 58.62
CA GLU A 201 -3.16 28.59 57.60
C GLU A 201 -2.09 27.89 56.74
N VAL A 202 -2.29 27.94 55.42
CA VAL A 202 -1.38 27.35 54.45
C VAL A 202 -0.01 28.05 54.55
N PRO A 203 1.12 27.32 54.42
CA PRO A 203 2.45 27.93 54.51
C PRO A 203 2.63 29.10 53.52
N PRO A 204 3.48 30.10 53.82
CA PRO A 204 3.64 31.31 53.00
C PRO A 204 4.02 31.08 51.52
N ASN A 205 4.47 29.86 51.16
CA ASN A 205 4.84 29.46 49.81
C ASN A 205 3.91 28.38 49.22
N HIS A 206 2.71 28.18 49.77
CA HIS A 206 1.74 27.27 49.18
C HIS A 206 1.16 27.91 47.91
N PRO A 207 1.23 27.26 46.73
CA PRO A 207 0.65 27.82 45.53
C PRO A 207 -0.87 28.00 45.70
N ASP A 208 -1.39 29.18 45.34
CA ASP A 208 -2.83 29.54 45.48
C ASP A 208 -3.78 28.64 44.69
N SER A 209 -3.24 27.85 43.76
CA SER A 209 -3.93 26.74 43.13
C SER A 209 -2.90 25.69 42.72
N ALA A 210 -3.09 24.45 43.17
CA ALA A 210 -2.53 23.30 42.46
C ALA A 210 -3.28 23.21 41.12
N ARG A 211 -2.89 24.02 40.13
CA ARG A 211 -3.33 23.79 38.76
C ARG A 211 -2.75 22.45 38.36
N MET A 212 -3.55 21.38 38.40
CA MET A 212 -3.26 20.21 37.58
C MET A 212 -3.14 20.74 36.16
N MET A 213 -1.92 20.95 35.68
CA MET A 213 -1.69 21.29 34.28
C MET A 213 -2.08 20.04 33.50
N ASP A 214 -3.23 20.08 32.85
CA ASP A 214 -3.55 19.12 31.81
C ASP A 214 -2.36 19.07 30.85
N SER A 215 -1.93 17.85 30.52
CA SER A 215 -0.80 17.66 29.63
C SER A 215 -1.08 18.35 28.29
N PRO A 216 -0.10 19.07 27.72
CA PRO A 216 -0.32 19.89 26.53
C PRO A 216 -0.78 19.01 25.37
N ARG A 217 -1.82 19.47 24.66
CA ARG A 217 -2.32 18.81 23.45
C ARG A 217 -1.42 19.10 22.25
N SER A 218 -1.23 18.11 21.40
CA SER A 218 -0.47 18.20 20.16
C SER A 218 -1.11 19.19 19.19
N LYS A 219 -0.33 19.90 18.37
CA LYS A 219 -0.91 20.68 17.25
C LYS A 219 -1.27 19.81 16.03
N CYS A 220 -0.81 18.57 16.04
CA CYS A 220 -0.91 17.59 14.97
C CYS A 220 -1.14 16.20 15.59
N PRO A 221 -2.36 15.94 16.10
CA PRO A 221 -2.72 14.63 16.63
C PRO A 221 -2.48 13.54 15.59
N ILE A 222 -2.07 12.37 16.04
CA ILE A 222 -1.79 11.24 15.16
C ILE A 222 -2.92 10.24 15.25
N GLU A 223 -3.36 9.76 14.09
CA GLU A 223 -4.24 8.61 14.01
C GLU A 223 -3.44 7.38 13.57
N ASN A 224 -3.55 6.31 14.36
CA ASN A 224 -3.02 4.98 14.05
C ASN A 224 -4.15 4.10 13.46
N GLY A 225 -3.81 2.93 12.94
CA GLY A 225 -4.80 2.00 12.38
C GLY A 225 -5.27 2.39 10.98
N VAL A 226 -4.45 3.16 10.25
CA VAL A 226 -4.75 3.69 8.92
C VAL A 226 -3.67 3.33 7.91
N VAL A 227 -4.10 3.13 6.66
CA VAL A 227 -3.27 2.76 5.52
C VAL A 227 -3.58 3.67 4.34
N LYS A 228 -2.54 4.09 3.62
CA LYS A 228 -2.65 4.88 2.40
C LYS A 228 -3.06 3.98 1.23
N THR A 229 -4.15 4.36 0.55
CA THR A 229 -4.60 3.73 -0.71
C THR A 229 -4.75 4.80 -1.79
N LEU A 230 -4.86 4.39 -3.06
CA LEU A 230 -5.15 5.29 -4.19
C LEU A 230 -6.53 5.96 -4.08
N TRP A 231 -7.46 5.33 -3.34
CA TRP A 231 -8.83 5.81 -3.13
C TRP A 231 -8.99 6.50 -1.77
N GLY A 232 -7.92 7.06 -1.22
CA GLY A 232 -7.91 7.74 0.07
C GLY A 232 -7.37 6.89 1.23
N THR A 233 -7.10 7.53 2.36
CA THR A 233 -6.65 6.85 3.59
C THR A 233 -7.79 6.05 4.20
N THR A 234 -7.55 4.78 4.51
CA THR A 234 -8.58 3.85 5.01
C THR A 234 -8.10 3.12 6.26
N SER A 235 -9.00 2.89 7.22
CA SER A 235 -8.74 2.01 8.35
C SER A 235 -8.97 0.53 7.99
N LEU A 236 -7.89 -0.19 7.66
CA LEU A 236 -7.98 -1.61 7.29
C LEU A 236 -8.30 -2.52 8.48
N GLY A 237 -8.11 -2.04 9.72
CA GLY A 237 -8.55 -2.73 10.93
C GLY A 237 -10.06 -2.98 10.93
N LEU A 238 -10.84 -1.97 10.56
CA LEU A 238 -12.31 -2.04 10.44
C LEU A 238 -12.74 -2.92 9.26
N VAL A 239 -12.05 -2.81 8.13
CA VAL A 239 -12.26 -3.72 6.98
C VAL A 239 -12.03 -5.18 7.37
N LEU A 240 -10.93 -5.48 8.06
CA LEU A 240 -10.62 -6.82 8.56
C LEU A 240 -11.69 -7.32 9.52
N ALA A 241 -12.21 -6.48 10.41
CA ALA A 241 -13.28 -6.85 11.34
C ALA A 241 -14.60 -7.13 10.62
N GLY A 242 -14.93 -6.37 9.57
CA GLY A 242 -16.08 -6.65 8.69
C GLY A 242 -15.96 -8.01 7.99
N ILE A 243 -14.78 -8.31 7.42
CA ILE A 243 -14.51 -9.62 6.80
C ILE A 243 -14.60 -10.75 7.85
N ALA A 244 -14.00 -10.56 9.03
CA ALA A 244 -14.06 -11.55 10.11
C ALA A 244 -15.51 -11.79 10.57
N ALA A 245 -16.31 -10.74 10.73
CA ALA A 245 -17.72 -10.84 11.05
C ALA A 245 -18.51 -11.61 9.98
N ALA A 246 -18.21 -11.41 8.70
CA ALA A 246 -18.86 -12.12 7.60
C ALA A 246 -18.52 -13.62 7.54
N THR A 247 -17.32 -14.00 7.96
CA THR A 247 -16.91 -15.43 8.03
C THR A 247 -17.48 -16.17 9.24
N GLN A 248 -18.01 -15.44 10.23
CA GLN A 248 -18.73 -15.99 11.39
C GLN A 248 -19.91 -15.07 11.76
N PRO A 249 -20.96 -15.03 10.93
CA PRO A 249 -22.07 -14.11 11.13
C PRO A 249 -22.82 -14.44 12.43
N GLU A 250 -23.06 -13.42 13.23
CA GLU A 250 -23.73 -13.54 14.53
C GLU A 250 -24.76 -12.42 14.68
N THR A 251 -25.98 -12.80 15.08
CA THR A 251 -27.06 -11.85 15.43
C THR A 251 -27.45 -12.06 16.87
N ALA A 252 -27.01 -11.14 17.74
CA ALA A 252 -27.26 -11.22 19.16
C ALA A 252 -28.52 -10.42 19.54
N ARG A 253 -29.31 -10.95 20.50
CA ARG A 253 -30.41 -10.19 21.09
C ARG A 253 -29.85 -9.24 22.12
N LEU A 254 -30.37 -8.01 22.16
CA LEU A 254 -29.89 -6.98 23.09
C LEU A 254 -29.90 -7.44 24.55
N PRO A 255 -30.96 -8.10 25.07
CA PRO A 255 -30.97 -8.57 26.44
C PRO A 255 -29.81 -9.51 26.81
N ASP A 256 -29.28 -10.28 25.86
CA ASP A 256 -28.19 -11.24 26.08
C ASP A 256 -26.81 -10.54 26.15
N LEU A 257 -26.73 -9.33 25.59
CA LEU A 257 -25.50 -8.52 25.59
C LEU A 257 -25.38 -7.62 26.81
N LEU A 258 -26.49 -7.28 27.45
CA LEU A 258 -26.54 -6.31 28.54
C LEU A 258 -26.27 -6.94 29.91
N SER A 259 -25.73 -6.14 30.82
CA SER A 259 -25.52 -6.54 32.21
C SER A 259 -26.86 -6.63 32.95
N THR A 260 -26.92 -7.48 33.98
CA THR A 260 -28.14 -7.72 34.79
C THR A 260 -28.75 -6.46 35.41
N ASP A 261 -27.95 -5.42 35.67
CA ASP A 261 -28.41 -4.13 36.19
C ASP A 261 -29.15 -3.26 35.15
N VAL A 262 -28.81 -3.40 33.86
CA VAL A 262 -29.48 -2.69 32.75
C VAL A 262 -30.85 -3.32 32.46
N LEU A 263 -30.92 -4.66 32.55
CA LEU A 263 -32.16 -5.44 32.36
C LEU A 263 -33.23 -5.15 33.42
N ARG A 264 -32.84 -4.65 34.61
CA ARG A 264 -33.78 -4.25 35.68
C ARG A 264 -34.61 -3.02 35.35
N ARG A 265 -34.25 -2.24 34.32
CA ARG A 265 -35.04 -1.07 33.88
C ARG A 265 -36.39 -1.45 33.22
N ASN A 266 -36.70 -2.75 33.06
CA ASN A 266 -38.00 -3.27 32.57
C ASN A 266 -38.51 -2.56 31.29
N ASP A 267 -37.60 -2.28 30.36
CA ASP A 267 -37.99 -1.66 29.10
C ASP A 267 -38.39 -2.75 28.10
N THR A 268 -39.70 -2.83 27.82
CA THR A 268 -40.28 -3.79 26.88
C THR A 268 -39.78 -3.59 25.45
N ASP A 269 -39.30 -2.38 25.11
CA ASP A 269 -38.85 -2.04 23.76
C ASP A 269 -37.49 -2.66 23.40
N LEU A 270 -36.72 -3.10 24.39
CA LEU A 270 -35.40 -3.74 24.19
C LEU A 270 -35.49 -5.23 23.85
N VAL A 271 -36.58 -5.90 24.22
CA VAL A 271 -36.73 -7.36 24.12
C VAL A 271 -36.77 -7.85 22.67
N GLY A 272 -37.26 -7.02 21.75
CA GLY A 272 -37.36 -7.33 20.32
C GLY A 272 -36.17 -6.87 19.47
N ARG A 273 -35.16 -6.21 20.06
CA ARG A 273 -34.06 -5.60 19.31
C ARG A 273 -32.88 -6.57 19.19
N THR A 274 -32.21 -6.51 18.04
CA THR A 274 -31.07 -7.35 17.71
C THR A 274 -29.92 -6.50 17.18
N LEU A 275 -28.69 -6.95 17.42
CA LEU A 275 -27.47 -6.36 16.90
C LEU A 275 -26.71 -7.42 16.11
N GLU A 276 -26.40 -7.14 14.84
CA GLU A 276 -25.55 -8.03 14.06
C GLU A 276 -24.08 -7.61 14.22
N ASN A 277 -23.21 -8.61 14.31
CA ASN A 277 -21.78 -8.37 14.55
C ASN A 277 -21.11 -7.53 13.46
N LYS A 278 -21.52 -7.66 12.19
CA LYS A 278 -20.99 -6.85 11.08
C LYS A 278 -21.25 -5.35 11.26
N TRP A 279 -22.40 -4.97 11.82
CA TRP A 279 -22.74 -3.56 12.05
C TRP A 279 -21.93 -2.98 13.21
N LEU A 280 -21.79 -3.73 14.31
CA LEU A 280 -20.96 -3.31 15.45
C LEU A 280 -19.47 -3.23 15.08
N ALA A 281 -19.00 -4.12 14.20
CA ALA A 281 -17.62 -4.15 13.72
C ALA A 281 -17.30 -3.04 12.70
N THR A 282 -18.33 -2.34 12.18
CA THR A 282 -18.22 -1.29 11.17
C THR A 282 -19.06 -0.06 11.58
N LEU A 283 -19.85 0.52 10.66
CA LEU A 283 -20.50 1.83 10.78
C LEU A 283 -21.27 2.06 12.09
N ALA A 284 -22.04 1.07 12.56
CA ALA A 284 -22.91 1.29 13.72
C ALA A 284 -22.12 1.44 15.02
N GLY A 285 -20.93 0.82 15.12
CA GLY A 285 -20.03 0.96 16.25
C GLY A 285 -19.50 2.38 16.38
N ASP A 286 -18.89 2.92 15.33
CA ASP A 286 -18.34 4.29 15.30
C ASP A 286 -19.42 5.36 15.48
N LEU A 287 -20.58 5.19 14.84
CA LEU A 287 -21.71 6.11 15.01
C LEU A 287 -22.27 6.12 16.43
N ALA A 288 -22.20 4.99 17.14
CA ALA A 288 -22.55 4.93 18.56
C ALA A 288 -21.56 5.74 19.41
N GLU A 289 -20.26 5.72 19.09
CA GLU A 289 -19.27 6.56 19.78
C GLU A 289 -19.58 8.05 19.58
N VAL A 290 -19.92 8.46 18.35
CA VAL A 290 -20.37 9.83 18.03
C VAL A 290 -21.62 10.19 18.85
N ALA A 291 -22.65 9.35 18.81
CA ALA A 291 -23.92 9.61 19.50
C ALA A 291 -23.75 9.77 21.01
N LEU A 292 -22.97 8.89 21.64
CA LEU A 292 -22.81 8.86 23.10
C LEU A 292 -21.81 9.90 23.63
N ARG A 293 -20.80 10.28 22.85
CA ARG A 293 -19.76 11.24 23.30
C ARG A 293 -20.05 12.68 22.89
N GLN A 294 -20.60 12.90 21.70
CA GLN A 294 -20.94 14.24 21.22
C GLN A 294 -22.36 14.65 21.65
N GLY A 295 -23.31 13.71 21.70
CA GLY A 295 -24.71 13.95 22.09
C GLY A 295 -24.89 14.72 23.39
N PRO A 296 -24.36 14.25 24.53
CA PRO A 296 -24.53 14.91 25.83
C PRO A 296 -23.92 16.32 25.89
N LYS A 297 -22.93 16.62 25.04
CA LYS A 297 -22.25 17.93 24.99
C LYS A 297 -23.00 18.92 24.10
N SER A 298 -23.88 18.43 23.23
CA SER A 298 -24.62 19.26 22.31
C SER A 298 -25.93 19.75 22.92
N LYS A 299 -25.95 21.01 23.35
CA LYS A 299 -27.21 21.72 23.62
C LYS A 299 -27.83 22.29 22.33
N ASP A 300 -27.00 22.73 21.38
CA ASP A 300 -27.38 23.32 20.09
C ASP A 300 -26.37 23.03 18.95
N ALA A 301 -25.34 22.21 19.18
CA ALA A 301 -24.25 21.95 18.24
C ALA A 301 -24.58 20.77 17.31
N LYS A 302 -24.42 20.94 16.00
CA LYS A 302 -24.51 19.79 15.08
C LYS A 302 -23.39 18.80 15.39
N PHE A 303 -23.70 17.51 15.38
CA PHE A 303 -22.67 16.47 15.45
C PHE A 303 -21.71 16.64 14.28
N SER A 304 -20.48 16.18 14.44
CA SER A 304 -19.49 16.21 13.37
C SER A 304 -18.87 14.84 13.23
N VAL A 305 -18.82 14.40 11.98
CA VAL A 305 -18.22 13.14 11.54
C VAL A 305 -17.22 13.43 10.44
N GLY A 306 -16.26 12.52 10.26
CA GLY A 306 -15.31 12.57 9.16
C GLY A 306 -14.24 13.64 9.32
N LEU A 307 -13.62 13.66 10.50
CA LEU A 307 -12.41 14.43 10.71
C LEU A 307 -11.29 13.91 9.79
N ASP A 308 -10.73 14.79 8.98
CA ASP A 308 -9.72 14.46 7.99
C ASP A 308 -8.30 14.75 8.48
N GLY A 309 -7.31 14.21 7.76
CA GLY A 309 -5.89 14.33 8.07
C GLY A 309 -4.99 14.17 6.84
N ASN A 310 -3.67 14.30 7.06
CA ASN A 310 -2.67 14.28 6.00
C ASN A 310 -1.46 13.40 6.37
N TRP A 311 -0.91 12.71 5.37
CA TRP A 311 0.33 11.93 5.52
C TRP A 311 1.56 12.84 5.53
N ASN A 312 2.58 12.46 6.30
CA ASN A 312 3.86 13.17 6.34
C ASN A 312 4.69 13.03 5.05
N SER A 313 4.49 11.94 4.31
CA SER A 313 5.26 11.56 3.12
C SER A 313 4.35 10.89 2.10
N THR A 314 4.61 11.17 0.81
CA THR A 314 3.89 10.52 -0.28
C THR A 314 4.47 9.14 -0.54
N ALA A 315 5.80 9.00 -0.54
CA ALA A 315 6.49 7.75 -0.80
C ALA A 315 6.56 6.79 0.40
N LEU A 316 6.76 7.31 1.61
CA LEU A 316 6.98 6.55 2.84
C LEU A 316 5.99 6.98 3.93
N PRO A 317 4.67 6.79 3.73
CA PRO A 317 3.65 7.19 4.69
C PRO A 317 3.82 6.43 6.01
N ARG A 318 4.20 7.12 7.09
CA ARG A 318 4.35 6.50 8.43
C ARG A 318 3.62 7.26 9.52
N TRP A 319 3.27 8.51 9.25
CA TRP A 319 2.56 9.39 10.14
C TRP A 319 1.34 9.95 9.42
N TYR A 320 0.16 9.74 10.00
CA TYR A 320 -1.08 10.37 9.55
C TYR A 320 -1.52 11.37 10.61
N PHE A 321 -1.52 12.65 10.24
CA PHE A 321 -1.81 13.75 11.15
C PHE A 321 -3.23 14.27 10.93
N LEU A 322 -4.04 14.21 11.98
CA LEU A 322 -5.39 14.77 12.00
C LEU A 322 -5.37 16.30 12.07
N ASN A 323 -6.37 16.93 11.44
CA ASN A 323 -6.47 18.39 11.37
C ASN A 323 -6.97 19.05 12.68
N SER A 324 -7.42 18.28 13.66
CA SER A 324 -8.02 18.77 14.91
C SER A 324 -7.87 17.76 16.06
N ASN A 325 -7.80 18.24 17.30
CA ASN A 325 -7.87 17.41 18.52
C ASN A 325 -9.30 17.21 19.04
N ASN A 326 -10.29 17.72 18.32
CA ASN A 326 -11.69 17.68 18.73
C ASN A 326 -12.50 16.93 17.68
N ASN A 327 -13.55 16.26 18.14
CA ASN A 327 -14.53 15.56 17.32
C ASN A 327 -13.92 14.46 16.43
N TYR A 328 -13.00 13.68 17.01
CA TYR A 328 -12.31 12.56 16.36
C TYR A 328 -12.95 11.21 16.67
N GLU A 329 -14.20 11.19 17.16
CA GLU A 329 -14.94 9.94 17.42
C GLU A 329 -15.30 9.16 16.14
N MET A 330 -15.20 9.77 14.97
CA MET A 330 -15.34 9.10 13.68
C MET A 330 -14.54 9.88 12.63
N THR A 331 -13.37 9.36 12.24
CA THR A 331 -12.51 10.01 11.24
C THR A 331 -12.93 9.67 9.80
N THR A 332 -12.42 10.40 8.82
CA THR A 332 -12.66 10.07 7.40
C THR A 332 -12.08 8.69 7.05
N ALA A 333 -10.96 8.30 7.67
CA ALA A 333 -10.32 7.01 7.42
C ALA A 333 -11.13 5.85 8.01
N GLU A 334 -11.74 6.05 9.19
CA GLU A 334 -12.70 5.11 9.79
C GLU A 334 -13.96 4.98 8.94
N ILE A 335 -14.58 6.10 8.49
CA ILE A 335 -15.76 6.03 7.60
C ILE A 335 -15.48 5.23 6.33
N ARG A 336 -14.31 5.43 5.70
CA ARG A 336 -13.92 4.62 4.53
C ARG A 336 -13.73 3.15 4.91
N GLY A 337 -13.09 2.87 6.04
CA GLY A 337 -12.83 1.50 6.51
C GLY A 337 -14.10 0.74 6.87
N ASP A 338 -15.04 1.41 7.55
CA ASP A 338 -16.35 0.86 7.90
C ASP A 338 -17.18 0.56 6.67
N LEU A 339 -17.22 1.49 5.71
CA LEU A 339 -17.99 1.32 4.49
C LEU A 339 -17.41 0.20 3.62
N ASP A 340 -16.09 0.21 3.42
CA ASP A 340 -15.39 -0.85 2.68
C ASP A 340 -15.58 -2.21 3.39
N GLY A 341 -15.48 -2.24 4.72
CA GLY A 341 -15.69 -3.42 5.56
C GLY A 341 -17.12 -3.95 5.48
N LEU A 342 -18.13 -3.09 5.48
CA LEU A 342 -19.54 -3.48 5.38
C LEU A 342 -19.87 -4.02 3.97
N ILE A 343 -19.39 -3.35 2.92
CA ILE A 343 -19.52 -3.82 1.54
C ILE A 343 -18.90 -5.21 1.39
N LEU A 344 -17.67 -5.38 1.88
CA LEU A 344 -16.98 -6.66 1.82
C LEU A 344 -17.63 -7.72 2.71
N ALA A 345 -18.25 -7.34 3.84
CA ALA A 345 -18.95 -8.30 4.68
C ALA A 345 -20.14 -8.93 3.95
N ASP A 346 -20.95 -8.13 3.25
CA ASP A 346 -22.11 -8.61 2.50
C ASP A 346 -21.71 -9.49 1.31
N GLU A 347 -20.59 -9.20 0.65
CA GLU A 347 -20.11 -9.99 -0.48
C GLU A 347 -19.31 -11.23 -0.08
N THR A 348 -18.45 -11.13 0.95
CA THR A 348 -17.60 -12.24 1.39
C THR A 348 -18.44 -13.41 1.89
N TYR A 349 -19.57 -13.13 2.55
CA TYR A 349 -20.51 -14.16 2.99
C TYR A 349 -21.01 -15.05 1.83
N LYS A 350 -21.18 -14.48 0.62
CA LYS A 350 -21.60 -15.21 -0.58
C LYS A 350 -20.48 -16.10 -1.13
N TRP A 351 -19.25 -15.61 -1.13
CA TRP A 351 -18.11 -16.24 -1.80
C TRP A 351 -17.31 -17.21 -0.92
N TYR A 352 -17.33 -17.03 0.40
CA TYR A 352 -16.58 -17.88 1.34
C TYR A 352 -16.90 -19.36 1.18
N SER A 353 -18.18 -19.72 1.03
CA SER A 353 -18.60 -21.11 0.80
C SER A 353 -18.35 -21.61 -0.62
N ALA A 354 -18.29 -20.71 -1.60
CA ALA A 354 -18.13 -21.05 -3.01
C ALA A 354 -16.67 -21.27 -3.42
N ILE A 355 -15.72 -20.61 -2.73
CA ILE A 355 -14.28 -20.66 -3.04
C ILE A 355 -13.52 -20.99 -1.75
N PRO A 356 -13.36 -22.29 -1.39
CA PRO A 356 -12.74 -22.70 -0.14
C PRO A 356 -11.30 -22.21 0.06
N ASN A 357 -10.56 -22.01 -1.03
CA ASN A 357 -9.16 -21.58 -1.03
C ASN A 357 -8.99 -20.05 -1.20
N LEU A 358 -10.06 -19.27 -1.01
CA LEU A 358 -9.99 -17.81 -1.08
C LEU A 358 -9.11 -17.29 0.06
N ARG A 359 -8.06 -16.56 -0.30
CA ARG A 359 -7.12 -15.96 0.65
C ARG A 359 -7.53 -14.54 1.02
N LEU A 360 -7.15 -14.11 2.22
CA LEU A 360 -7.43 -12.76 2.71
C LEU A 360 -6.71 -11.71 1.86
N SER A 361 -5.45 -11.97 1.49
CA SER A 361 -4.69 -11.07 0.62
C SER A 361 -5.37 -10.85 -0.74
N GLN A 362 -6.07 -11.85 -1.26
CA GLN A 362 -6.80 -11.76 -2.52
C GLN A 362 -8.04 -10.87 -2.41
N ILE A 363 -8.74 -10.88 -1.28
CA ILE A 363 -9.89 -9.99 -1.06
C ILE A 363 -9.44 -8.53 -1.10
N PHE A 364 -8.38 -8.20 -0.36
CA PHE A 364 -7.81 -6.84 -0.36
C PHE A 364 -7.27 -6.44 -1.74
N ASP A 365 -6.53 -7.33 -2.41
CA ASP A 365 -5.98 -7.07 -3.75
C ASP A 365 -7.09 -6.85 -4.79
N MET A 366 -8.17 -7.63 -4.76
CA MET A 366 -9.29 -7.47 -5.69
C MET A 366 -10.11 -6.20 -5.41
N TYR A 367 -10.50 -5.95 -4.16
CA TYR A 367 -11.36 -4.83 -3.80
C TYR A 367 -10.70 -3.47 -4.01
N TYR A 368 -9.40 -3.38 -3.69
CA TYR A 368 -8.56 -2.22 -3.94
C TYR A 368 -7.83 -2.35 -5.28
N SER A 369 -8.56 -2.71 -6.32
CA SER A 369 -8.09 -2.70 -7.72
C SER A 369 -9.21 -2.27 -8.66
N PRO A 370 -8.89 -1.98 -9.93
CA PRO A 370 -9.91 -1.72 -10.95
C PRO A 370 -10.82 -2.92 -11.23
N LEU A 371 -10.36 -4.15 -10.95
CA LEU A 371 -11.11 -5.39 -11.22
C LEU A 371 -12.34 -5.53 -10.34
N GLY A 372 -12.26 -5.08 -9.08
CA GLY A 372 -13.29 -5.29 -8.07
C GLY A 372 -13.33 -6.71 -7.51
N PHE A 373 -14.07 -6.87 -6.41
CA PHE A 373 -14.20 -8.14 -5.70
C PHE A 373 -15.24 -9.04 -6.37
N PHE A 374 -14.77 -9.87 -7.33
CA PHE A 374 -15.56 -10.75 -8.20
C PHE A 374 -16.62 -10.09 -9.09
N ASP A 375 -16.95 -8.83 -8.81
CA ASP A 375 -17.76 -7.95 -9.62
C ASP A 375 -17.07 -6.58 -9.66
N SER A 376 -16.90 -6.04 -10.87
CA SER A 376 -16.36 -4.70 -11.12
C SER A 376 -17.18 -3.57 -10.46
N SER A 377 -18.42 -3.83 -10.07
CA SER A 377 -19.23 -2.88 -9.30
C SER A 377 -18.76 -2.78 -7.84
N ILE A 378 -18.21 -3.86 -7.29
CA ILE A 378 -17.76 -3.98 -5.89
C ILE A 378 -16.29 -3.61 -5.79
N ARG A 379 -16.01 -2.31 -5.73
CA ARG A 379 -14.65 -1.76 -5.63
C ARG A 379 -14.59 -0.49 -4.80
N ALA A 380 -13.41 -0.17 -4.27
CA ALA A 380 -13.18 0.99 -3.41
C ALA A 380 -13.67 2.32 -4.03
N CYS A 381 -13.44 2.57 -5.32
CA CYS A 381 -13.91 3.79 -5.99
C CYS A 381 -15.44 3.92 -6.10
N ASN A 382 -16.18 2.82 -5.95
CA ASN A 382 -17.64 2.77 -5.98
C ASN A 382 -18.27 2.83 -4.57
N ARG A 383 -17.47 2.94 -3.49
CA ARG A 383 -17.98 2.94 -2.11
C ARG A 383 -19.10 3.96 -1.90
N ARG A 384 -18.92 5.17 -2.42
CA ARG A 384 -19.88 6.28 -2.28
C ARG A 384 -21.23 5.94 -2.91
N THR A 385 -21.22 5.34 -4.09
CA THR A 385 -22.45 4.95 -4.80
C THR A 385 -23.10 3.73 -4.17
N MET A 386 -22.31 2.86 -3.53
CA MET A 386 -22.81 1.68 -2.81
C MET A 386 -23.39 2.00 -1.44
N PHE A 387 -23.03 3.14 -0.83
CA PHE A 387 -23.41 3.51 0.53
C PHE A 387 -24.91 3.31 0.84
N THR A 388 -25.81 3.85 0.02
CA THR A 388 -27.25 3.71 0.25
C THR A 388 -27.79 2.30 0.01
N ALA A 389 -27.08 1.49 -0.79
CA ALA A 389 -27.46 0.11 -1.07
C ALA A 389 -27.08 -0.83 0.09
N VAL A 390 -25.89 -0.63 0.69
CA VAL A 390 -25.40 -1.46 1.81
C VAL A 390 -25.87 -0.96 3.17
N ALA A 391 -26.13 0.34 3.30
CA ALA A 391 -26.55 0.98 4.54
C ALA A 391 -27.80 1.85 4.32
N SER A 392 -28.97 1.19 4.26
CA SER A 392 -30.23 1.94 4.27
C SER A 392 -30.40 2.70 5.58
N ASN A 393 -30.92 3.93 5.51
CA ASN A 393 -31.02 4.81 6.67
C ASN A 393 -31.74 4.15 7.86
N ASP A 394 -32.84 3.44 7.61
CA ASP A 394 -33.63 2.81 8.67
C ASP A 394 -32.85 1.70 9.39
N THR A 395 -32.14 0.84 8.63
CA THR A 395 -31.31 -0.22 9.19
C THR A 395 -30.14 0.37 9.96
N LEU A 396 -29.48 1.38 9.39
CA LEU A 396 -28.34 2.04 10.00
C LEU A 396 -28.73 2.72 11.32
N ILE A 397 -29.90 3.39 11.38
CA ILE A 397 -30.43 3.98 12.61
C ILE A 397 -30.71 2.88 13.66
N ALA A 398 -31.40 1.80 13.27
CA ALA A 398 -31.77 0.73 14.19
C ALA A 398 -30.54 0.02 14.78
N GLN A 399 -29.52 -0.26 13.95
CA GLN A 399 -28.28 -0.90 14.37
C GLN A 399 -27.41 0.06 15.19
N THR A 400 -27.34 1.35 14.82
CA THR A 400 -26.62 2.38 15.60
C THR A 400 -27.25 2.56 16.98
N TYR A 401 -28.58 2.60 17.07
CA TYR A 401 -29.27 2.65 18.37
C TYR A 401 -28.97 1.42 19.23
N SER A 402 -29.03 0.23 18.62
CA SER A 402 -28.72 -1.02 19.29
C SER A 402 -27.28 -1.07 19.79
N ALA A 403 -26.32 -0.60 18.98
CA ALA A 403 -24.92 -0.47 19.36
C ALA A 403 -24.71 0.58 20.48
N SER A 404 -25.40 1.73 20.43
CA SER A 404 -25.32 2.75 21.47
C SER A 404 -25.79 2.26 22.84
N ILE A 405 -26.78 1.36 22.89
CA ILE A 405 -27.21 0.76 24.16
C ILE A 405 -26.16 -0.21 24.70
N VAL A 406 -25.57 -1.04 23.83
CA VAL A 406 -24.47 -1.95 24.21
C VAL A 406 -23.25 -1.16 24.72
N LEU A 407 -23.00 0.01 24.15
CA LEU A 407 -21.87 0.88 24.48
C LEU A 407 -22.21 2.03 25.45
N GLU A 408 -23.33 1.95 26.21
CA GLU A 408 -23.81 3.03 27.10
C GLU A 408 -22.73 3.56 28.06
N ASN A 409 -21.78 2.70 28.46
CA ASN A 409 -20.63 3.05 29.31
C ASN A 409 -19.64 4.06 28.68
N LEU A 410 -19.73 4.34 27.38
CA LEU A 410 -18.98 5.41 26.71
C LEU A 410 -19.52 6.80 27.05
N ALA A 411 -20.78 6.92 27.44
CA ALA A 411 -21.41 8.20 27.72
C ALA A 411 -20.81 8.83 28.97
N HIS A 412 -20.45 10.11 28.89
CA HIS A 412 -20.01 10.90 30.05
C HIS A 412 -21.18 11.42 30.91
N ALA A 413 -22.40 10.94 30.64
CA ALA A 413 -23.62 11.32 31.31
C ALA A 413 -24.59 10.13 31.33
N THR A 414 -25.51 10.10 32.28
CA THR A 414 -26.63 9.15 32.27
C THR A 414 -27.64 9.58 31.21
N LEU A 415 -27.98 8.67 30.31
CA LEU A 415 -28.88 8.94 29.18
C LEU A 415 -30.11 8.03 29.27
N GLU A 416 -31.28 8.59 28.95
CA GLU A 416 -32.50 7.80 28.76
C GLU A 416 -32.52 7.21 27.34
N TYR A 417 -33.07 6.01 27.17
CA TYR A 417 -33.07 5.33 25.87
C TYR A 417 -33.71 6.13 24.71
N PRO A 418 -34.83 6.85 24.90
CA PRO A 418 -35.38 7.72 23.84
C PRO A 418 -34.42 8.85 23.42
N VAL A 419 -33.57 9.31 24.33
CA VAL A 419 -32.53 10.32 24.04
C VAL A 419 -31.39 9.69 23.25
N ILE A 420 -30.99 8.47 23.59
CA ILE A 420 -29.99 7.70 22.82
C ILE A 420 -30.49 7.47 21.39
N GLU A 421 -31.76 7.07 21.22
CA GLU A 421 -32.35 6.90 19.89
C GLU A 421 -32.30 8.21 19.07
N LYS A 422 -32.67 9.34 19.69
CA LYS A 422 -32.56 10.66 19.06
C LYS A 422 -31.13 10.99 18.65
N PHE A 423 -30.13 10.73 19.50
CA PHE A 423 -28.73 10.96 19.15
C PHE A 423 -28.24 10.03 18.05
N SER A 424 -28.63 8.76 18.05
CA SER A 424 -28.33 7.83 16.96
C SER A 424 -28.89 8.33 15.62
N VAL A 425 -30.14 8.81 15.59
CA VAL A 425 -30.73 9.43 14.39
C VAL A 425 -29.92 10.65 13.93
N GLN A 426 -29.46 11.50 14.84
CA GLN A 426 -28.64 12.66 14.50
C GLN A 426 -27.27 12.28 13.93
N ALA A 427 -26.58 11.29 14.53
CA ALA A 427 -25.29 10.80 14.06
C ALA A 427 -25.40 10.22 12.65
N VAL A 428 -26.41 9.36 12.40
CA VAL A 428 -26.66 8.81 11.07
C VAL A 428 -26.94 9.91 10.06
N ASN A 429 -27.76 10.90 10.41
CA ASN A 429 -28.09 12.00 9.50
C ASN A 429 -26.86 12.83 9.09
N GLU A 430 -25.89 13.02 9.99
CA GLU A 430 -24.64 13.70 9.63
C GLU A 430 -23.75 12.84 8.73
N LEU A 431 -23.68 11.52 8.95
CA LEU A 431 -22.97 10.60 8.05
C LEU A 431 -23.59 10.57 6.65
N VAL A 432 -24.92 10.47 6.56
CA VAL A 432 -25.67 10.43 5.28
C VAL A 432 -25.44 11.71 4.48
N LYS A 433 -25.23 12.85 5.15
CA LYS A 433 -24.82 14.10 4.51
C LYS A 433 -23.34 14.07 4.12
N TYR A 434 -22.48 13.58 5.00
CA TYR A 434 -21.03 13.59 4.84
C TYR A 434 -20.55 12.77 3.63
N VAL A 435 -21.00 11.52 3.50
CA VAL A 435 -20.49 10.57 2.49
C VAL A 435 -20.62 11.12 1.06
N PRO A 436 -21.78 11.63 0.59
CA PRO A 436 -21.90 12.22 -0.74
C PRO A 436 -21.05 13.48 -0.95
N MET A 437 -20.82 14.28 0.10
CA MET A 437 -20.14 15.57 0.01
C MET A 437 -18.60 15.48 0.08
N SER A 438 -18.05 14.64 0.96
CA SER A 438 -16.61 14.62 1.28
C SER A 438 -15.81 13.61 0.45
N MET A 439 -16.42 12.48 0.09
CA MET A 439 -15.75 11.42 -0.69
C MET A 439 -15.69 11.72 -2.19
N ASN A 440 -15.98 12.96 -2.62
CA ASN A 440 -15.86 13.39 -4.01
C ASN A 440 -14.40 13.59 -4.46
N ARG A 441 -13.45 13.67 -3.51
CA ARG A 441 -12.01 13.77 -3.78
C ARG A 441 -11.33 12.41 -3.96
N ASP A 442 -12.01 11.33 -3.64
CA ASP A 442 -11.49 9.98 -3.87
C ASP A 442 -11.40 9.75 -5.39
N LEU A 443 -10.40 8.98 -5.82
CA LEU A 443 -10.19 8.67 -7.23
C LEU A 443 -11.44 8.00 -7.81
N SER A 444 -12.04 8.62 -8.84
CA SER A 444 -13.25 8.08 -9.45
C SER A 444 -12.97 6.75 -10.16
N CYS A 445 -13.98 5.91 -10.34
CA CYS A 445 -13.78 4.67 -11.09
C CYS A 445 -13.44 4.92 -12.56
N ALA A 446 -14.01 5.96 -13.19
CA ALA A 446 -13.66 6.33 -14.55
C ALA A 446 -12.19 6.75 -14.67
N ASP A 447 -11.66 7.48 -13.68
CA ASP A 447 -10.25 7.87 -13.66
C ASP A 447 -9.35 6.70 -13.26
N THR A 448 -9.82 5.81 -12.37
CA THR A 448 -9.16 4.54 -12.04
C THR A 448 -8.97 3.70 -13.31
N ASP A 449 -10.04 3.51 -14.09
CA ASP A 449 -10.03 2.73 -15.32
C ASP A 449 -9.16 3.41 -16.41
N ARG A 450 -9.07 4.75 -16.43
CA ARG A 450 -8.17 5.49 -17.34
C ARG A 450 -6.70 5.38 -16.96
N LEU A 451 -6.39 5.47 -15.67
CA LEU A 451 -5.03 5.35 -15.14
C LEU A 451 -4.53 3.89 -15.21
N TYR A 452 -5.47 2.95 -15.19
CA TYR A 452 -5.20 1.54 -15.27
C TYR A 452 -5.50 0.99 -16.67
N TYR A 453 -4.53 1.13 -17.56
CA TYR A 453 -4.50 0.31 -18.77
C TYR A 453 -4.51 -1.16 -18.34
N PHE A 454 -5.38 -1.99 -18.94
CA PHE A 454 -5.47 -3.44 -18.70
C PHE A 454 -4.15 -4.21 -18.99
N ASN A 455 -3.11 -3.49 -19.42
CA ASN A 455 -1.75 -3.97 -19.54
C ASN A 455 -1.16 -4.17 -18.14
N GLN A 456 -1.11 -5.43 -17.71
CA GLN A 456 -0.47 -5.78 -16.45
C GLN A 456 1.04 -5.55 -16.55
N ILE A 457 1.61 -4.77 -15.63
CA ILE A 457 3.08 -4.64 -15.56
C ILE A 457 3.67 -6.02 -15.25
N SER A 458 4.65 -6.46 -16.04
CA SER A 458 5.38 -7.69 -15.76
C SER A 458 6.86 -7.45 -15.98
N VAL A 459 7.61 -7.29 -14.89
CA VAL A 459 8.97 -6.75 -14.95
C VAL A 459 9.94 -7.57 -14.11
N ASP A 460 11.15 -7.71 -14.61
CA ASP A 460 12.34 -8.07 -13.85
C ASP A 460 13.28 -6.87 -13.92
N LEU A 461 13.26 -6.05 -12.86
CA LEU A 461 13.90 -4.74 -12.83
C LEU A 461 15.29 -4.82 -12.20
N THR A 462 16.33 -4.50 -12.97
CA THR A 462 17.67 -4.30 -12.44
C THR A 462 17.95 -2.80 -12.30
N ILE A 463 18.13 -2.32 -11.08
CA ILE A 463 18.45 -0.92 -10.81
C ILE A 463 19.95 -0.79 -10.59
N ILE A 464 20.63 0.01 -11.43
CA ILE A 464 22.02 0.40 -11.23
C ILE A 464 22.02 1.79 -10.59
N LEU A 465 22.43 1.85 -9.33
CA LEU A 465 22.34 3.06 -8.52
C LEU A 465 23.70 3.72 -8.32
N ASP A 466 23.81 5.01 -8.62
CA ASP A 466 24.93 5.83 -8.15
C ASP A 466 24.88 5.96 -6.63
N THR A 467 25.89 5.44 -5.95
CA THR A 467 25.93 5.41 -4.48
C THR A 467 26.42 6.72 -3.87
N ASN A 468 26.62 7.79 -4.65
CA ASN A 468 26.83 9.15 -4.15
C ASN A 468 25.53 9.85 -3.75
N TRP A 469 24.36 9.30 -4.13
CA TRP A 469 23.08 9.82 -3.65
C TRP A 469 23.01 9.78 -2.12
N GLN A 470 22.46 10.83 -1.51
CA GLN A 470 22.14 10.78 -0.08
C GLN A 470 20.99 9.79 0.14
N TYR A 471 21.15 8.85 1.07
CA TYR A 471 20.14 7.82 1.35
C TYR A 471 18.75 8.42 1.64
N SER A 472 18.68 9.54 2.37
CA SER A 472 17.43 10.24 2.67
C SER A 472 16.70 10.80 1.45
N VAL A 473 17.39 10.98 0.33
CA VAL A 473 16.83 11.50 -0.93
C VAL A 473 16.44 10.35 -1.86
N ILE A 474 17.33 9.37 -2.04
CA ILE A 474 17.10 8.28 -2.99
C ILE A 474 16.12 7.22 -2.47
N ASN A 475 16.10 6.97 -1.16
CA ASN A 475 15.23 5.95 -0.58
C ASN A 475 13.73 6.20 -0.85
N PRO A 476 13.18 7.42 -0.64
CA PRO A 476 11.80 7.73 -1.03
C PRO A 476 11.52 7.56 -2.52
N ILE A 477 12.45 7.93 -3.40
CA ILE A 477 12.29 7.84 -4.86
C ILE A 477 12.18 6.36 -5.28
N LEU A 478 13.10 5.52 -4.79
CA LEU A 478 13.09 4.09 -5.08
C LEU A 478 11.89 3.40 -4.44
N ALA A 479 11.50 3.78 -3.22
CA ALA A 479 10.28 3.29 -2.58
C ALA A 479 9.05 3.56 -3.46
N TYR A 480 8.88 4.81 -3.89
CA TYR A 480 7.75 5.20 -4.73
C TYR A 480 7.75 4.49 -6.09
N LEU A 481 8.91 4.31 -6.73
CA LEU A 481 9.06 3.53 -7.95
C LEU A 481 8.62 2.08 -7.76
N LEU A 482 9.16 1.39 -6.75
CA LEU A 482 8.88 -0.02 -6.51
C LEU A 482 7.43 -0.25 -6.06
N GLU A 483 6.86 0.68 -5.27
CA GLU A 483 5.44 0.67 -4.92
C GLU A 483 4.54 0.86 -6.14
N SER A 484 4.90 1.78 -7.04
CA SER A 484 4.14 2.05 -8.26
C SER A 484 4.21 0.91 -9.29
N ILE A 485 5.28 0.11 -9.25
CA ILE A 485 5.42 -1.13 -10.03
C ILE A 485 4.59 -2.28 -9.43
N ASP A 486 4.22 -2.19 -8.15
CA ASP A 486 3.60 -3.27 -7.38
C ASP A 486 4.50 -4.52 -7.38
N ILE A 487 5.66 -4.44 -6.70
CA ILE A 487 6.58 -5.57 -6.52
C ILE A 487 5.89 -6.71 -5.76
N ASN A 488 5.73 -7.85 -6.41
CA ASN A 488 5.10 -9.05 -5.85
C ASN A 488 5.54 -10.34 -6.57
N GLN A 489 5.34 -11.48 -5.90
CA GLN A 489 5.72 -12.80 -6.41
C GLN A 489 5.18 -13.20 -7.79
N PHE A 490 4.07 -12.61 -8.25
CA PHE A 490 3.37 -13.07 -9.44
C PHE A 490 3.99 -12.50 -10.73
N ASN A 491 4.14 -11.17 -10.81
CA ASN A 491 4.49 -10.50 -12.07
C ASN A 491 5.75 -9.62 -12.01
N SER A 492 6.34 -9.36 -10.84
CA SER A 492 7.37 -8.32 -10.69
C SER A 492 8.51 -8.72 -9.73
N ASN A 493 9.76 -8.59 -10.18
CA ASN A 493 10.95 -8.71 -9.34
C ASN A 493 11.82 -7.48 -9.49
N PHE A 494 12.67 -7.22 -8.50
CA PHE A 494 13.74 -6.23 -8.63
C PHE A 494 15.07 -6.72 -8.07
N THR A 495 16.16 -6.14 -8.57
CA THR A 495 17.53 -6.32 -8.11
C THR A 495 18.16 -4.93 -8.00
N LEU A 496 18.89 -4.64 -6.92
CA LEU A 496 19.61 -3.37 -6.75
C LEU A 496 21.11 -3.63 -6.83
N ILE A 497 21.79 -2.94 -7.74
CA ILE A 497 23.22 -3.08 -8.05
C ILE A 497 23.94 -1.76 -7.80
N ASN A 498 25.14 -1.84 -7.23
CA ASN A 498 26.00 -0.69 -7.01
C ASN A 498 26.59 -0.19 -8.34
N GLY A 499 26.33 1.07 -8.67
CA GLY A 499 26.81 1.73 -9.88
C GLY A 499 28.32 2.03 -9.91
N ARG A 500 29.09 1.75 -8.85
CA ARG A 500 30.55 1.86 -8.85
C ARG A 500 31.25 0.59 -9.30
N ASP A 501 30.78 -0.57 -8.85
CA ASP A 501 31.53 -1.82 -9.01
C ASP A 501 30.69 -2.99 -9.51
N GLY A 502 29.39 -2.81 -9.72
CA GLY A 502 28.48 -3.83 -10.21
C GLY A 502 28.09 -4.88 -9.17
N THR A 503 28.43 -4.71 -7.90
CA THR A 503 28.06 -5.67 -6.84
C THR A 503 26.58 -5.54 -6.48
N PRO A 504 25.88 -6.67 -6.20
CA PRO A 504 24.48 -6.62 -5.77
C PRO A 504 24.38 -6.04 -4.35
N MET A 505 23.62 -4.95 -4.21
CA MET A 505 23.24 -4.36 -2.93
C MET A 505 22.01 -5.08 -2.33
N ILE A 506 21.07 -5.44 -3.20
CA ILE A 506 19.91 -6.29 -2.90
C ILE A 506 19.81 -7.32 -4.02
N ASN A 507 19.85 -8.60 -3.66
CA ASN A 507 19.68 -9.69 -4.61
C ASN A 507 18.27 -9.69 -5.22
N SER A 508 18.08 -10.39 -6.34
CA SER A 508 16.78 -10.49 -6.99
C SER A 508 15.72 -11.00 -6.01
N THR A 509 14.68 -10.20 -5.80
CA THR A 509 13.56 -10.51 -4.91
C THR A 509 12.23 -10.05 -5.50
N SER A 510 11.16 -10.71 -5.07
CA SER A 510 9.78 -10.42 -5.41
C SER A 510 8.99 -9.76 -4.27
N SER A 511 9.68 -9.40 -3.17
CA SER A 511 9.07 -8.83 -1.98
C SER A 511 9.51 -7.39 -1.77
N ILE A 512 8.56 -6.46 -1.70
CA ILE A 512 8.82 -5.07 -1.31
C ILE A 512 9.37 -4.95 0.13
N LEU A 513 9.10 -5.95 0.98
CA LEU A 513 9.58 -5.97 2.36
C LEU A 513 11.11 -6.04 2.45
N ASP A 514 11.75 -6.71 1.48
CA ASP A 514 13.22 -6.81 1.44
C ASP A 514 13.88 -5.47 1.10
N PHE A 515 13.19 -4.63 0.31
CA PHE A 515 13.63 -3.25 0.08
C PHE A 515 13.54 -2.43 1.37
N TYR A 516 12.45 -2.55 2.12
CA TYR A 516 12.29 -1.82 3.38
C TYR A 516 13.20 -2.32 4.51
N ALA A 517 13.64 -3.57 4.47
CA ALA A 517 14.68 -4.09 5.36
C ALA A 517 16.06 -3.45 5.07
N TYR A 518 16.28 -2.93 3.86
CA TYR A 518 17.53 -2.29 3.46
C TYR A 518 17.64 -0.86 4.01
N ASN A 519 18.22 -0.74 5.20
CA ASN A 519 18.35 0.52 5.94
C ASN A 519 19.59 1.37 5.57
N SER A 520 19.68 2.55 6.18
CA SER A 520 20.78 3.50 5.97
C SER A 520 22.16 2.96 6.38
N SER A 521 22.24 2.03 7.33
CA SER A 521 23.51 1.41 7.76
C SER A 521 24.05 0.47 6.69
N HIS A 522 23.17 -0.30 6.04
CA HIS A 522 23.55 -1.11 4.87
C HIS A 522 24.07 -0.21 3.74
N TYR A 523 23.39 0.91 3.48
CA TYR A 523 23.80 1.87 2.44
C TYR A 523 25.13 2.57 2.73
N LYS A 524 25.48 2.81 4.00
CA LYS A 524 26.79 3.39 4.37
C LYS A 524 27.96 2.42 4.22
N ASN A 525 27.68 1.12 4.26
CA ASN A 525 28.70 0.08 4.21
C ASN A 525 29.06 -0.36 2.78
N VAL A 526 28.35 0.13 1.75
CA VAL A 526 28.68 -0.19 0.36
C VAL A 526 29.79 0.72 -0.18
N THR A 527 30.43 0.31 -1.28
CA THR A 527 31.42 1.15 -1.95
C THR A 527 30.76 2.34 -2.64
N HIS A 528 31.04 3.57 -2.19
CA HIS A 528 30.42 4.78 -2.73
C HIS A 528 31.06 5.25 -4.04
N GLY A 529 30.24 5.58 -5.05
CA GLY A 529 30.67 6.21 -6.30
C GLY A 529 29.84 5.75 -7.50
N PHE A 530 30.33 6.11 -8.69
CA PHE A 530 29.71 5.69 -9.95
C PHE A 530 30.78 5.52 -11.04
N ASP A 531 30.74 4.37 -11.70
CA ASP A 531 31.59 3.96 -12.82
C ASP A 531 30.72 3.12 -13.76
N LEU A 532 30.16 3.81 -14.76
CA LEU A 532 29.27 3.19 -15.74
C LEU A 532 29.99 2.13 -16.60
N PRO A 533 31.22 2.36 -17.12
CA PRO A 533 31.98 1.32 -17.83
C PRO A 533 32.08 0.02 -17.06
N LYS A 534 32.46 0.09 -15.79
CA LYS A 534 32.59 -1.10 -14.93
C LYS A 534 31.23 -1.72 -14.63
N SER A 535 30.23 -0.90 -14.30
CA SER A 535 28.87 -1.40 -14.01
C SER A 535 28.24 -2.09 -15.22
N LEU A 536 28.44 -1.58 -16.44
CA LEU A 536 27.95 -2.22 -17.67
C LEU A 536 28.68 -3.55 -17.95
N LYS A 537 29.97 -3.63 -17.64
CA LYS A 537 30.74 -4.87 -17.76
C LYS A 537 30.18 -5.94 -16.82
N GLU A 538 29.91 -5.60 -15.57
CA GLU A 538 29.33 -6.54 -14.61
C GLU A 538 27.86 -6.86 -14.94
N LEU A 539 27.08 -5.89 -15.41
CA LEU A 539 25.72 -6.13 -15.92
C LEU A 539 25.73 -7.14 -17.07
N LYS A 540 26.68 -7.02 -18.01
CA LYS A 540 26.84 -8.00 -19.10
C LYS A 540 27.11 -9.40 -18.55
N ALA A 541 27.98 -9.52 -17.54
CA ALA A 541 28.26 -10.80 -16.88
C ALA A 541 27.01 -11.35 -16.14
N HIS A 542 26.25 -10.49 -15.48
CA HIS A 542 25.00 -10.82 -14.82
C HIS A 542 23.96 -11.37 -15.81
N LEU A 543 23.72 -10.68 -16.92
CA LEU A 543 22.79 -11.11 -17.98
C LEU A 543 23.25 -12.41 -18.66
N THR A 544 24.57 -12.58 -18.87
CA THR A 544 25.15 -13.86 -19.32
C THR A 544 24.79 -14.99 -18.37
N ASN A 545 25.00 -14.81 -17.06
CA ASN A 545 24.69 -15.84 -16.07
C ASN A 545 23.18 -16.12 -16.02
N LYS A 546 22.36 -15.07 -16.03
CA LYS A 546 20.89 -15.16 -16.05
C LYS A 546 20.39 -16.02 -17.21
N LEU A 547 20.82 -15.74 -18.44
CA LEU A 547 20.40 -16.48 -19.62
C LEU A 547 20.85 -17.96 -19.57
N ASN A 548 22.03 -18.23 -19.00
CA ASN A 548 22.50 -19.60 -18.81
C ASN A 548 21.68 -20.36 -17.75
N ILE A 549 21.28 -19.69 -16.67
CA ILE A 549 20.38 -20.25 -15.65
C ILE A 549 18.99 -20.49 -16.23
N GLU A 550 18.47 -19.57 -17.03
CA GLU A 550 17.19 -19.72 -17.75
C GLU A 550 17.22 -20.93 -18.68
N ARG A 551 18.34 -21.16 -19.41
CA ARG A 551 18.55 -22.38 -20.20
C ARG A 551 18.54 -23.65 -19.34
N VAL A 552 19.25 -23.67 -18.22
CA VAL A 552 19.32 -24.85 -17.33
C VAL A 552 17.95 -25.23 -16.79
N HIS A 553 17.12 -24.25 -16.45
CA HIS A 553 15.74 -24.48 -16.01
C HIS A 553 14.76 -24.69 -17.18
N GLY A 554 15.21 -24.57 -18.42
CA GLY A 554 14.39 -24.74 -19.62
C GLY A 554 13.27 -23.70 -19.73
N VAL A 555 13.53 -22.46 -19.33
CA VAL A 555 12.57 -21.34 -19.38
C VAL A 555 12.30 -20.96 -20.84
N ALA A 556 11.05 -21.02 -21.27
CA ALA A 556 10.65 -20.70 -22.65
C ALA A 556 9.95 -19.33 -22.80
N GLY A 557 9.69 -18.66 -21.67
CA GLY A 557 9.14 -17.31 -21.62
C GLY A 557 9.39 -16.69 -20.25
N ALA A 558 9.51 -15.37 -20.19
CA ALA A 558 9.81 -14.65 -18.96
C ALA A 558 9.22 -13.24 -18.95
N ARG A 559 9.31 -12.60 -17.79
CA ARG A 559 8.95 -11.19 -17.56
C ARG A 559 9.83 -10.26 -18.41
N SER A 560 9.37 -9.02 -18.59
CA SER A 560 10.11 -7.98 -19.30
C SER A 560 11.41 -7.66 -18.55
N ASP A 561 12.55 -7.76 -19.22
CA ASP A 561 13.86 -7.52 -18.62
C ASP A 561 14.24 -6.04 -18.78
N ILE A 562 14.27 -5.30 -17.68
CA ILE A 562 14.47 -3.85 -17.71
C ILE A 562 15.63 -3.48 -16.80
N VAL A 563 16.57 -2.68 -17.32
CA VAL A 563 17.67 -2.10 -16.56
C VAL A 563 17.41 -0.61 -16.41
N LEU A 564 17.30 -0.12 -15.18
CA LEU A 564 17.16 1.30 -14.87
C LEU A 564 18.46 1.82 -14.26
N ILE A 565 19.09 2.78 -14.92
CA ILE A 565 20.32 3.43 -14.45
C ILE A 565 19.95 4.78 -13.84
N VAL A 566 20.35 4.99 -12.58
CA VAL A 566 20.03 6.18 -11.78
C VAL A 566 21.32 6.91 -11.39
N PRO A 567 21.92 7.70 -12.30
CA PRO A 567 23.13 8.47 -12.00
C PRO A 567 22.82 9.69 -11.12
N GLN A 568 23.75 10.04 -10.23
CA GLN A 568 23.74 11.31 -9.50
C GLN A 568 24.60 12.35 -10.22
N ILE A 569 25.69 11.90 -10.86
CA ILE A 569 26.55 12.74 -11.69
C ILE A 569 25.83 13.21 -12.96
N SER A 570 26.29 14.32 -13.53
CA SER A 570 25.69 14.92 -14.71
C SER A 570 26.21 14.37 -16.03
N ASP A 571 27.44 13.87 -16.08
CA ASP A 571 28.09 13.35 -17.29
C ASP A 571 29.30 12.48 -16.95
N ILE A 572 29.80 11.71 -17.93
CA ILE A 572 31.01 10.88 -17.85
C ILE A 572 32.08 11.36 -18.84
N SER A 573 33.32 10.89 -18.69
CA SER A 573 34.38 11.24 -19.63
C SER A 573 34.06 10.75 -21.04
N LYS A 574 34.57 11.44 -22.06
CA LYS A 574 34.33 11.05 -23.46
C LYS A 574 34.82 9.63 -23.76
N THR A 575 35.98 9.26 -23.23
CA THR A 575 36.55 7.91 -23.39
C THR A 575 35.66 6.84 -22.76
N ASP A 576 35.09 7.12 -21.59
CA ASP A 576 34.17 6.20 -20.91
C ASP A 576 32.85 6.09 -21.67
N LYS A 577 32.35 7.21 -22.21
CA LYS A 577 31.13 7.24 -23.03
C LYS A 577 31.28 6.40 -24.28
N ASP A 578 32.41 6.50 -24.98
CA ASP A 578 32.71 5.69 -26.17
C ASP A 578 32.76 4.19 -25.84
N TYR A 579 33.37 3.82 -24.70
CA TYR A 579 33.39 2.44 -24.22
C TYR A 579 31.98 1.93 -23.85
N CYS A 580 31.18 2.76 -23.19
CA CYS A 580 29.81 2.43 -22.82
C CYS A 580 28.94 2.22 -24.07
N LEU A 581 29.07 3.07 -25.09
CA LEU A 581 28.36 2.94 -26.36
C LEU A 581 28.67 1.60 -27.03
N GLN A 582 29.95 1.25 -27.15
CA GLN A 582 30.36 -0.04 -27.72
C GLN A 582 29.83 -1.23 -26.91
N THR A 583 29.88 -1.14 -25.58
CA THR A 583 29.40 -2.20 -24.69
C THR A 583 27.88 -2.38 -24.83
N ILE A 584 27.10 -1.30 -24.83
CA ILE A 584 25.65 -1.33 -25.01
C ILE A 584 25.28 -1.91 -26.39
N GLN A 585 26.00 -1.54 -27.46
CA GLN A 585 25.77 -2.11 -28.79
C GLN A 585 25.99 -3.63 -28.80
N GLN A 586 27.05 -4.13 -28.16
CA GLN A 586 27.26 -5.58 -28.01
C GLN A 586 26.15 -6.24 -27.19
N MET A 587 25.71 -5.58 -26.11
CA MET A 587 24.63 -6.10 -25.28
C MET A 587 23.31 -6.18 -26.05
N ARG A 588 22.97 -5.19 -26.87
CA ARG A 588 21.76 -5.24 -27.72
C ARG A 588 21.77 -6.41 -28.72
N GLN A 589 22.95 -6.86 -29.15
CA GLN A 589 23.08 -8.04 -30.02
C GLN A 589 22.97 -9.36 -29.25
N ASN A 590 23.53 -9.40 -28.03
CA ASN A 590 23.60 -10.62 -27.21
C ASN A 590 22.40 -10.82 -26.28
N PHE A 591 21.73 -9.75 -25.88
CA PHE A 591 20.58 -9.71 -24.97
C PHE A 591 19.52 -8.75 -25.52
N PRO A 592 18.97 -9.04 -26.70
CA PRO A 592 18.08 -8.12 -27.43
C PRO A 592 16.71 -7.88 -26.76
N ASP A 593 16.43 -8.63 -25.70
CA ASP A 593 15.20 -8.54 -24.93
C ASP A 593 15.34 -7.60 -23.71
N THR A 594 16.57 -7.19 -23.37
CA THR A 594 16.85 -6.27 -22.25
C THR A 594 16.64 -4.82 -22.70
N THR A 595 15.78 -4.08 -22.00
CA THR A 595 15.56 -2.64 -22.24
C THR A 595 16.33 -1.81 -21.21
N ILE A 596 17.15 -0.86 -21.68
CA ILE A 596 17.93 0.03 -20.80
C ILE A 596 17.24 1.40 -20.73
N LEU A 597 16.92 1.85 -19.53
CA LEU A 597 16.31 3.13 -19.21
C LEU A 597 17.24 3.98 -18.34
N PHE A 598 17.18 5.30 -18.48
CA PHE A 598 17.91 6.24 -17.63
C PHE A 598 16.95 7.16 -16.88
N MET A 599 17.20 7.35 -15.59
CA MET A 599 16.52 8.33 -14.74
C MET A 599 17.57 9.24 -14.10
N ALA A 600 17.72 10.46 -14.62
CA ALA A 600 18.83 11.35 -14.27
C ALA A 600 18.35 12.79 -13.97
N LEU A 601 19.18 13.59 -13.29
CA LEU A 601 18.88 15.01 -13.04
C LEU A 601 18.92 15.85 -14.32
N SER A 602 19.85 15.55 -15.22
CA SER A 602 19.95 16.16 -16.55
C SER A 602 19.83 15.08 -17.61
N LYS A 603 19.03 15.33 -18.66
CA LYS A 603 18.77 14.36 -19.73
C LYS A 603 19.86 14.36 -20.79
N ASP A 604 20.35 15.52 -21.19
CA ASP A 604 21.13 15.70 -22.43
C ASP A 604 22.37 14.80 -22.53
N SER A 605 23.12 14.66 -21.43
CA SER A 605 24.38 13.89 -21.39
C SER A 605 24.19 12.39 -21.71
N TRP A 606 23.03 11.83 -21.37
CA TRP A 606 22.73 10.40 -21.46
C TRP A 606 22.00 10.01 -22.75
N SER A 607 21.60 10.99 -23.57
CA SER A 607 20.76 10.80 -24.75
C SER A 607 21.34 9.88 -25.83
N ASP A 608 22.66 9.70 -25.87
CA ASP A 608 23.33 8.81 -26.83
C ASP A 608 23.38 7.35 -26.35
N LEU A 609 23.20 7.08 -25.06
CA LEU A 609 23.30 5.74 -24.48
C LEU A 609 21.96 4.97 -24.50
N VAL A 610 20.85 5.65 -24.71
CA VAL A 610 19.51 5.06 -24.80
C VAL A 610 19.16 4.66 -26.24
N GLU A 611 18.13 3.84 -26.41
CA GLU A 611 17.64 3.48 -27.76
C GLU A 611 16.75 4.59 -28.31
N ASN A 612 15.78 5.06 -27.51
CA ASN A 612 14.92 6.18 -27.86
C ASN A 612 14.99 7.32 -26.83
N ARG A 613 15.43 8.49 -27.30
CA ARG A 613 15.62 9.71 -26.48
C ARG A 613 14.35 10.23 -25.84
N THR A 614 13.18 9.98 -26.43
CA THR A 614 11.91 10.51 -25.91
C THR A 614 11.25 9.57 -24.91
N THR A 615 11.45 8.25 -25.06
CA THR A 615 10.72 7.24 -24.27
C THR A 615 11.58 6.52 -23.23
N ASP A 616 12.91 6.58 -23.33
CA ASP A 616 13.80 5.79 -22.46
C ASP A 616 14.63 6.65 -21.50
N LEU A 617 14.36 7.96 -21.46
CA LEU A 617 15.12 8.95 -20.71
C LEU A 617 14.22 9.87 -19.86
N PHE A 618 14.41 9.80 -18.55
CA PHE A 618 13.52 10.40 -17.56
C PHE A 618 14.27 11.35 -16.64
N SER A 619 13.56 12.37 -16.17
CA SER A 619 14.06 13.32 -15.18
C SER A 619 13.73 12.83 -13.78
N ILE A 620 14.63 13.08 -12.82
CA ILE A 620 14.40 12.83 -11.40
C ILE A 620 14.22 14.15 -10.65
N SER A 621 13.29 14.18 -9.70
CA SER A 621 13.17 15.26 -8.71
C SER A 621 13.53 14.73 -7.33
N THR A 622 14.04 15.60 -6.47
CA THR A 622 14.44 15.24 -5.09
C THR A 622 13.34 15.53 -4.06
N GLU A 623 12.20 16.07 -4.49
CA GLU A 623 11.09 16.40 -3.59
C GLU A 623 10.17 15.20 -3.36
N ASP A 624 9.92 14.87 -2.09
CA ASP A 624 8.90 13.90 -1.66
C ASP A 624 7.52 14.56 -1.58
N THR A 625 7.11 15.15 -2.69
CA THR A 625 5.77 15.69 -2.95
C THR A 625 5.16 14.90 -4.11
N GLU A 626 3.83 14.90 -4.22
CA GLU A 626 3.16 14.25 -5.34
C GLU A 626 3.63 14.81 -6.70
N GLU A 627 3.84 16.13 -6.78
CA GLU A 627 4.37 16.79 -7.97
C GLU A 627 5.83 16.40 -8.26
N GLY A 628 6.67 16.33 -7.22
CA GLY A 628 8.07 15.91 -7.34
C GLY A 628 8.21 14.47 -7.83
N LEU A 629 7.34 13.57 -7.39
CA LEU A 629 7.39 12.15 -7.75
C LEU A 629 6.72 11.83 -9.10
N ARG A 630 6.01 12.79 -9.71
CA ARG A 630 5.31 12.60 -10.98
C ARG A 630 6.17 12.00 -12.11
N PRO A 631 7.44 12.39 -12.34
CA PRO A 631 8.28 11.80 -13.39
C PRO A 631 8.50 10.29 -13.24
N ILE A 632 8.36 9.74 -12.03
CA ILE A 632 8.47 8.29 -11.79
C ILE A 632 7.27 7.56 -12.41
N ASN A 633 6.08 8.19 -12.43
CA ASN A 633 4.92 7.62 -13.09
C ASN A 633 5.13 7.48 -14.60
N ASP A 634 5.93 8.36 -15.22
CA ASP A 634 6.28 8.25 -16.64
C ASP A 634 7.20 7.05 -16.90
N VAL A 635 8.14 6.78 -15.98
CA VAL A 635 9.01 5.59 -16.02
C VAL A 635 8.18 4.31 -15.90
N VAL A 636 7.28 4.26 -14.93
CA VAL A 636 6.38 3.10 -14.73
C VAL A 636 5.48 2.91 -15.95
N SER A 637 4.97 4.01 -16.53
CA SER A 637 4.18 3.97 -17.77
C SER A 637 4.99 3.39 -18.92
N ARG A 638 6.27 3.75 -19.05
CA ARG A 638 7.17 3.14 -20.05
C ARG A 638 7.43 1.66 -19.78
N MET A 639 7.61 1.26 -18.53
CA MET A 639 7.82 -0.15 -18.15
C MET A 639 6.62 -1.03 -18.50
N LYS A 640 5.38 -0.51 -18.32
CA LYS A 640 4.14 -1.19 -18.77
C LYS A 640 4.10 -1.45 -20.28
N LEU A 641 4.85 -0.68 -21.07
CA LEU A 641 4.94 -0.84 -22.53
C LEU A 641 6.04 -1.81 -22.97
N VAL A 642 6.92 -2.27 -22.07
CA VAL A 642 7.95 -3.24 -22.42
C VAL A 642 7.33 -4.64 -22.43
N PRO A 643 7.35 -5.36 -23.57
CA PRO A 643 6.70 -6.66 -23.68
C PRO A 643 7.48 -7.76 -22.94
N LYS A 644 6.75 -8.76 -22.46
CA LYS A 644 7.30 -10.01 -21.92
C LYS A 644 8.13 -10.73 -22.98
N ARG A 645 9.13 -11.48 -22.52
CA ARG A 645 10.10 -12.14 -23.41
C ARG A 645 9.59 -13.53 -23.76
N LEU A 646 9.54 -13.84 -25.06
CA LEU A 646 9.45 -15.20 -25.55
C LEU A 646 10.79 -15.56 -26.17
N PHE A 647 11.34 -16.70 -25.79
CA PHE A 647 12.65 -17.11 -26.28
C PHE A 647 12.80 -18.62 -26.26
N ASN A 648 13.79 -19.10 -27.00
CA ASN A 648 14.06 -20.52 -27.08
C ASN A 648 14.78 -20.98 -25.80
N SER A 649 14.10 -21.82 -25.01
CA SER A 649 14.61 -22.44 -23.77
C SER A 649 15.95 -23.17 -23.89
N GLN A 650 16.39 -23.46 -25.11
CA GLN A 650 17.64 -24.16 -25.38
C GLN A 650 18.84 -23.22 -25.56
N CYS A 651 18.59 -21.92 -25.74
CA CYS A 651 19.65 -20.95 -26.00
C CYS A 651 20.24 -20.42 -24.70
N GLY A 652 21.56 -20.54 -24.56
CA GLY A 652 22.31 -19.83 -23.53
C GLY A 652 22.91 -18.55 -24.09
N SER A 653 23.79 -17.93 -23.30
CA SER A 653 24.55 -16.75 -23.75
C SER A 653 25.49 -17.03 -24.93
N ASP A 654 25.81 -18.29 -25.17
CA ASP A 654 26.62 -18.79 -26.28
C ASP A 654 25.81 -18.97 -27.58
N TYR A 655 24.47 -18.86 -27.53
CA TYR A 655 23.57 -19.15 -28.64
C TYR A 655 23.74 -20.56 -29.24
N VAL A 656 24.17 -21.52 -28.42
CA VAL A 656 24.23 -22.94 -28.80
C VAL A 656 23.03 -23.68 -28.20
N PRO A 657 22.21 -24.37 -29.01
CA PRO A 657 21.05 -25.10 -28.52
C PRO A 657 21.47 -26.34 -27.71
N TYR A 658 20.80 -26.59 -26.58
CA TYR A 658 21.02 -27.79 -25.74
C TYR A 658 19.71 -28.39 -25.22
N GLY A 659 19.22 -29.47 -25.85
CA GLY A 659 18.09 -30.27 -25.34
C GLY A 659 16.80 -30.20 -26.19
N ARG A 660 15.63 -30.25 -25.55
CA ARG A 660 14.30 -30.12 -26.16
C ARG A 660 13.62 -28.81 -25.77
N VAL A 661 13.01 -28.14 -26.75
CA VAL A 661 12.26 -26.90 -26.54
C VAL A 661 11.04 -27.14 -25.66
N ASN A 662 10.94 -26.39 -24.57
CA ASN A 662 9.81 -26.43 -23.65
C ASN A 662 8.69 -25.44 -24.04
N SER A 663 7.48 -25.71 -23.55
CA SER A 663 6.38 -24.74 -23.57
C SER A 663 6.47 -23.78 -22.39
N TYR A 664 5.75 -22.67 -22.49
CA TYR A 664 5.62 -21.65 -21.47
C TYR A 664 4.15 -21.49 -21.09
N ASP A 665 3.84 -21.73 -19.82
CA ASP A 665 2.53 -21.46 -19.26
C ASP A 665 2.49 -20.04 -18.69
N ASP A 666 1.47 -19.28 -19.06
CA ASP A 666 1.24 -17.94 -18.53
C ASP A 666 -0.21 -17.79 -18.10
N TYR A 667 -0.43 -16.74 -17.30
CA TYR A 667 -1.71 -16.43 -16.71
C TYR A 667 -2.10 -14.99 -17.03
N ILE A 668 -3.39 -14.77 -17.19
CA ILE A 668 -3.94 -13.45 -17.52
C ILE A 668 -5.13 -13.13 -16.62
N LEU A 669 -5.19 -11.88 -16.18
CA LEU A 669 -6.31 -11.36 -15.41
C LEU A 669 -7.56 -11.27 -16.31
N PRO A 670 -8.77 -11.35 -15.73
CA PRO A 670 -10.00 -10.99 -16.44
C PRO A 670 -9.90 -9.58 -17.02
N ILE A 671 -10.32 -9.41 -18.27
CA ILE A 671 -10.25 -8.11 -18.99
C ILE A 671 -8.79 -7.62 -19.20
N GLY A 672 -7.78 -8.43 -18.85
CA GLY A 672 -6.37 -8.11 -18.96
C GLY A 672 -5.77 -8.35 -20.35
N THR A 673 -4.61 -7.74 -20.62
CA THR A 673 -3.78 -8.02 -21.79
C THR A 673 -2.32 -8.26 -21.40
N ASN A 674 -1.73 -9.34 -21.90
CA ASN A 674 -0.29 -9.58 -21.86
C ASN A 674 0.32 -9.33 -23.24
N PHE A 675 1.42 -8.57 -23.27
CA PHE A 675 2.19 -8.31 -24.49
C PHE A 675 3.49 -9.10 -24.46
N TYR A 676 3.85 -9.66 -25.62
CA TYR A 676 5.01 -10.50 -25.81
C TYR A 676 5.84 -10.03 -27.00
N LYS A 677 7.14 -10.27 -26.91
CA LYS A 677 8.11 -10.08 -27.99
C LYS A 677 8.91 -11.36 -28.14
N LEU A 678 8.98 -11.86 -29.37
CA LEU A 678 9.93 -12.87 -29.80
C LEU A 678 10.95 -12.16 -30.70
N HIS A 679 12.23 -12.16 -30.31
CA HIS A 679 13.30 -11.52 -31.08
C HIS A 679 13.80 -12.40 -32.24
N PRO A 680 14.25 -11.83 -33.38
CA PRO A 680 14.79 -12.58 -34.52
C PRO A 680 15.91 -13.57 -34.18
N ASN A 681 16.66 -13.34 -33.10
CA ASN A 681 17.67 -14.29 -32.60
C ASN A 681 17.14 -15.72 -32.43
N TYR A 682 15.82 -15.88 -32.25
CA TYR A 682 15.17 -17.17 -32.04
C TYR A 682 14.41 -17.72 -33.25
N PHE A 683 14.31 -16.99 -34.37
CA PHE A 683 13.60 -17.46 -35.58
C PHE A 683 14.28 -17.07 -36.91
N PHE A 684 15.44 -16.41 -36.87
CA PHE A 684 16.19 -16.05 -38.06
C PHE A 684 16.81 -17.30 -38.70
N ASN A 685 16.05 -17.93 -39.59
CA ASN A 685 16.44 -19.12 -40.35
C ASN A 685 16.01 -18.96 -41.83
N GLN A 686 16.86 -19.41 -42.76
CA GLN A 686 16.57 -19.38 -44.19
C GLN A 686 15.85 -20.64 -44.70
N GLN A 687 15.76 -21.71 -43.90
CA GLN A 687 15.22 -23.00 -44.34
C GLN A 687 13.81 -23.30 -43.81
N ASN A 688 13.54 -22.99 -42.54
CA ASN A 688 12.29 -23.36 -41.88
C ASN A 688 11.59 -22.14 -41.29
N THR A 689 10.26 -22.14 -41.39
CA THR A 689 9.39 -21.15 -40.73
C THR A 689 9.21 -21.54 -39.27
N THR A 690 9.43 -20.58 -38.36
CA THR A 690 9.16 -20.77 -36.94
C THR A 690 7.66 -20.70 -36.68
N ILE A 691 7.16 -21.57 -35.82
CA ILE A 691 5.74 -21.65 -35.47
C ILE A 691 5.60 -21.39 -33.97
N VAL A 692 4.73 -20.45 -33.61
CA VAL A 692 4.30 -20.20 -32.24
C VAL A 692 2.85 -20.65 -32.13
N LYS A 693 2.57 -21.56 -31.19
CA LYS A 693 1.23 -22.08 -30.94
C LYS A 693 0.75 -21.59 -29.58
N ILE A 694 -0.43 -20.99 -29.54
CA ILE A 694 -1.05 -20.52 -28.30
C ILE A 694 -2.34 -21.31 -28.09
N GLN A 695 -2.43 -21.98 -26.95
CA GLN A 695 -3.54 -22.85 -26.60
C GLN A 695 -4.23 -22.34 -25.34
N SER A 696 -5.56 -22.16 -25.41
CA SER A 696 -6.38 -22.00 -24.20
C SER A 696 -6.59 -23.36 -23.55
N LEU A 697 -6.32 -23.45 -22.25
CA LEU A 697 -6.60 -24.66 -21.46
C LEU A 697 -7.98 -24.59 -20.78
N ASP A 698 -8.47 -23.38 -20.58
CA ASP A 698 -9.78 -23.11 -19.99
C ASP A 698 -10.79 -22.77 -21.09
N SER A 699 -12.06 -23.13 -20.88
CA SER A 699 -13.21 -22.90 -21.77
C SER A 699 -13.52 -21.44 -22.10
N ASP A 700 -12.63 -20.53 -21.70
CA ASP A 700 -12.71 -19.09 -21.87
C ASP A 700 -12.24 -18.66 -23.25
N SER A 701 -12.77 -17.53 -23.72
CA SER A 701 -12.41 -16.96 -25.01
C SER A 701 -11.21 -16.01 -24.86
N LEU A 702 -10.12 -16.31 -25.57
CA LEU A 702 -8.95 -15.44 -25.67
C LEU A 702 -8.89 -14.81 -27.06
N VAL A 703 -8.53 -13.54 -27.11
CA VAL A 703 -8.21 -12.83 -28.35
C VAL A 703 -6.70 -12.76 -28.46
N ILE A 704 -6.16 -13.32 -29.53
CA ILE A 704 -4.72 -13.33 -29.81
C ILE A 704 -4.49 -12.50 -31.06
N CYS A 705 -3.60 -11.52 -30.98
CA CYS A 705 -3.16 -10.74 -32.14
C CYS A 705 -1.65 -10.81 -32.30
N SER A 706 -1.18 -10.75 -33.54
CA SER A 706 0.25 -10.74 -33.88
C SER A 706 0.57 -9.71 -34.97
N SER A 707 1.79 -9.16 -34.91
CA SER A 707 2.30 -8.17 -35.86
C SER A 707 3.82 -8.09 -35.83
N ARG A 708 4.38 -7.47 -36.87
CA ARG A 708 5.79 -7.06 -36.95
C ARG A 708 6.04 -5.65 -36.41
N ASP A 709 4.98 -4.88 -36.14
CA ASP A 709 5.06 -3.52 -35.59
C ASP A 709 4.54 -3.49 -34.15
N ALA A 710 5.38 -3.01 -33.23
CA ALA A 710 5.05 -2.88 -31.81
C ALA A 710 3.92 -1.86 -31.57
N ASN A 711 3.86 -0.79 -32.36
CA ASN A 711 2.86 0.26 -32.19
C ASN A 711 1.48 -0.22 -32.66
N ALA A 712 1.44 -0.99 -33.75
CA ALA A 712 0.22 -1.54 -34.32
C ALA A 712 -0.53 -2.47 -33.35
N ILE A 713 0.19 -3.34 -32.61
CA ILE A 713 -0.43 -4.20 -31.57
C ILE A 713 -0.92 -3.40 -30.37
N ARG A 714 -0.25 -2.28 -30.06
CA ARG A 714 -0.62 -1.44 -28.92
C ARG A 714 -1.92 -0.68 -29.17
N GLU A 715 -2.15 -0.21 -30.39
CA GLU A 715 -3.35 0.55 -30.77
C GLU A 715 -4.60 -0.33 -30.94
N THR A 716 -4.44 -1.64 -31.12
CA THR A 716 -5.55 -2.59 -31.31
C THR A 716 -6.27 -2.98 -30.01
N PHE A 717 -5.89 -2.38 -28.88
CA PHE A 717 -6.51 -2.55 -27.56
C PHE A 717 -8.06 -2.34 -27.53
N HIS A 718 -8.63 -1.71 -28.56
CA HIS A 718 -10.08 -1.51 -28.71
C HIS A 718 -10.69 -2.03 -30.01
N ALA A 719 -9.89 -2.57 -30.94
CA ALA A 719 -10.34 -2.84 -32.30
C ALA A 719 -10.30 -4.34 -32.58
N ILE A 720 -11.27 -5.02 -32.00
CA ILE A 720 -11.55 -6.45 -32.19
C ILE A 720 -11.93 -6.80 -33.65
N GLU A 721 -12.12 -5.80 -34.52
CA GLU A 721 -12.66 -5.98 -35.88
C GLU A 721 -11.86 -5.33 -37.01
N THR A 722 -10.72 -4.67 -36.76
CA THR A 722 -9.88 -4.16 -37.85
C THR A 722 -8.71 -5.09 -38.12
N SER A 723 -8.95 -6.10 -38.94
CA SER A 723 -7.90 -6.75 -39.71
C SER A 723 -7.32 -5.74 -40.71
N ASN A 724 -6.39 -4.91 -40.25
CA ASN A 724 -5.53 -4.14 -41.15
C ASN A 724 -4.47 -5.06 -41.74
N ALA A 725 -3.87 -4.70 -42.88
CA ALA A 725 -2.86 -5.52 -43.57
C ALA A 725 -1.65 -5.93 -42.70
N ASN A 726 -1.43 -5.28 -41.56
CA ASN A 726 -0.26 -5.46 -40.69
C ASN A 726 -0.56 -6.21 -39.38
N ILE A 727 -1.81 -6.59 -39.08
CA ILE A 727 -2.19 -7.23 -37.82
C ILE A 727 -3.09 -8.44 -38.10
N GLU A 728 -2.71 -9.59 -37.58
CA GLU A 728 -3.52 -10.82 -37.64
C GLU A 728 -4.08 -11.11 -36.24
N CYS A 729 -5.40 -11.16 -36.12
CA CYS A 729 -6.10 -11.44 -34.86
C CYS A 729 -7.02 -12.64 -34.99
N ALA A 730 -7.06 -13.50 -33.98
CA ALA A 730 -7.96 -14.63 -33.89
C ALA A 730 -8.56 -14.76 -32.49
N ARG A 731 -9.83 -15.18 -32.43
CA ARG A 731 -10.48 -15.57 -31.18
C ARG A 731 -10.39 -17.09 -31.03
N ILE A 732 -9.89 -17.55 -29.89
CA ILE A 732 -9.84 -18.98 -29.55
C ILE A 732 -10.70 -19.28 -28.32
N SER A 733 -11.27 -20.48 -28.29
CA SER A 733 -11.93 -21.06 -27.12
C SER A 733 -11.66 -22.56 -27.16
N ASN A 734 -10.91 -23.08 -26.18
CA ASN A 734 -10.41 -24.47 -26.16
C ASN A 734 -9.77 -24.92 -27.49
N SER A 735 -9.14 -24.00 -28.22
CA SER A 735 -8.51 -24.24 -29.50
C SER A 735 -7.10 -23.68 -29.54
N ILE A 736 -6.35 -24.05 -30.57
CA ILE A 736 -4.96 -23.63 -30.77
C ILE A 736 -4.93 -22.57 -31.88
N HIS A 737 -4.37 -21.41 -31.61
CA HIS A 737 -3.99 -20.45 -32.64
C HIS A 737 -2.53 -20.65 -33.03
N ILE A 738 -2.25 -20.60 -34.32
CA ILE A 738 -0.93 -20.87 -34.90
C ILE A 738 -0.44 -19.60 -35.60
N ILE A 739 0.69 -19.07 -35.13
CA ILE A 739 1.36 -17.90 -35.72
C ILE A 739 2.62 -18.39 -36.42
N GLN A 740 2.76 -18.04 -37.70
CA GLN A 740 3.93 -18.40 -38.50
C GLN A 740 4.82 -17.18 -38.73
N VAL A 741 6.12 -17.32 -38.48
CA VAL A 741 7.06 -16.20 -38.59
C VAL A 741 8.36 -16.61 -39.30
N SER A 742 8.82 -15.78 -40.23
CA SER A 742 10.05 -15.98 -41.00
C SER A 742 10.74 -14.66 -41.39
N CYS A 743 12.01 -14.76 -41.79
CA CYS A 743 12.85 -13.63 -42.23
C CYS A 743 13.38 -13.83 -43.67
N TYR A 744 12.65 -14.53 -44.55
CA TYR A 744 13.17 -14.92 -45.87
C TYR A 744 13.54 -13.74 -46.79
N HIS A 745 12.99 -12.55 -46.53
CA HIS A 745 13.17 -11.36 -47.37
C HIS A 745 14.38 -10.49 -46.99
N VAL A 746 15.10 -10.83 -45.92
CA VAL A 746 16.19 -10.01 -45.38
C VAL A 746 17.49 -10.79 -45.25
N THR A 747 18.62 -10.12 -45.48
CA THR A 747 19.94 -10.74 -45.49
C THR A 747 20.59 -10.78 -44.11
N PHE A 748 20.41 -9.71 -43.34
CA PHE A 748 20.97 -9.58 -42.00
C PHE A 748 19.89 -9.73 -40.92
N ILE A 749 20.30 -10.24 -39.76
CA ILE A 749 19.40 -10.46 -38.63
C ILE A 749 18.81 -9.17 -38.09
N HIS A 750 19.59 -8.08 -38.09
CA HIS A 750 19.16 -6.78 -37.58
C HIS A 750 18.11 -6.10 -38.48
N ASP A 751 18.00 -6.52 -39.75
CA ASP A 751 16.97 -6.03 -40.67
C ASP A 751 15.65 -6.80 -40.51
N CYS A 752 15.65 -7.93 -39.80
CA CYS A 752 14.42 -8.67 -39.54
C CYS A 752 13.67 -8.04 -38.35
N PRO A 753 12.42 -7.58 -38.51
CA PRO A 753 11.65 -7.07 -37.39
C PRO A 753 11.29 -8.19 -36.39
N PRO A 754 11.19 -7.91 -35.08
CA PRO A 754 10.65 -8.85 -34.10
C PRO A 754 9.21 -9.27 -34.38
N LEU A 755 8.77 -10.35 -33.74
CA LEU A 755 7.35 -10.71 -33.68
C LEU A 755 6.80 -10.22 -32.36
N TYR A 756 5.74 -9.42 -32.42
CA TYR A 756 4.98 -8.99 -31.25
C TYR A 756 3.67 -9.77 -31.21
N ILE A 757 3.23 -10.13 -30.01
CA ILE A 757 1.97 -10.86 -29.77
C ILE A 757 1.25 -10.21 -28.59
N SER A 758 -0.06 -10.03 -28.70
CA SER A 758 -0.92 -9.71 -27.56
C SER A 758 -1.89 -10.85 -27.31
N VAL A 759 -2.03 -11.24 -26.05
CA VAL A 759 -3.07 -12.16 -25.58
C VAL A 759 -3.99 -11.36 -24.67
N THR A 760 -5.26 -11.26 -25.03
CA THR A 760 -6.28 -10.50 -24.29
C THR A 760 -7.41 -11.43 -23.88
N SER A 761 -7.88 -11.27 -22.65
CA SER A 761 -9.14 -11.89 -22.22
C SER A 761 -10.27 -10.87 -22.20
N ASN A 762 -11.42 -11.22 -22.76
CA ASN A 762 -12.65 -10.42 -22.68
C ASN A 762 -13.72 -11.08 -21.80
N SER A 763 -13.39 -12.19 -21.12
CA SER A 763 -14.38 -12.91 -20.32
C SER A 763 -14.69 -12.15 -19.02
N THR A 764 -15.98 -11.92 -18.78
CA THR A 764 -16.51 -11.35 -17.52
C THR A 764 -17.03 -12.43 -16.58
N SER A 765 -17.36 -13.62 -17.10
CA SER A 765 -17.81 -14.78 -16.32
C SER A 765 -16.70 -15.82 -16.28
N THR A 766 -15.92 -15.87 -15.20
CA THR A 766 -14.82 -16.84 -15.07
C THR A 766 -15.12 -17.85 -13.96
N PRO A 767 -14.98 -19.16 -14.21
CA PRO A 767 -14.97 -20.12 -13.12
C PRO A 767 -13.70 -19.92 -12.29
N TYR A 768 -13.83 -19.88 -10.96
CA TYR A 768 -12.75 -19.63 -9.99
C TYR A 768 -11.78 -20.81 -9.89
N ARG A 769 -10.97 -21.04 -10.93
CA ARG A 769 -10.14 -22.25 -11.08
C ARG A 769 -8.68 -22.04 -10.71
N CYS A 770 -8.20 -20.80 -10.64
CA CYS A 770 -6.82 -20.53 -10.28
C CYS A 770 -6.62 -20.75 -8.78
N THR A 771 -6.02 -21.88 -8.42
CA THR A 771 -5.82 -22.31 -7.02
C THR A 771 -4.34 -22.42 -6.62
N ASP A 772 -3.41 -22.40 -7.57
CA ASP A 772 -1.97 -22.47 -7.27
C ASP A 772 -1.50 -21.19 -6.58
N GLN A 773 -1.11 -21.31 -5.32
CA GLN A 773 -0.64 -20.23 -4.48
C GLN A 773 0.55 -19.45 -5.06
N ARG A 774 1.41 -20.10 -5.85
CA ARG A 774 2.64 -19.49 -6.41
C ARG A 774 2.37 -18.59 -7.60
N VAL A 775 1.29 -18.86 -8.35
CA VAL A 775 1.04 -18.20 -9.64
C VAL A 775 -0.28 -17.43 -9.66
N CYS A 776 -1.27 -17.88 -8.90
CA CYS A 776 -2.59 -17.26 -8.85
C CYS A 776 -2.57 -16.03 -7.94
N ARG A 777 -2.48 -14.83 -8.54
CA ARG A 777 -2.75 -13.56 -7.84
C ARG A 777 -4.19 -13.50 -7.38
N ILE A 778 -5.14 -13.81 -8.26
CA ILE A 778 -6.57 -13.88 -7.95
C ILE A 778 -7.20 -15.19 -8.48
N PRO A 779 -8.33 -15.65 -7.91
CA PRO A 779 -8.93 -16.94 -8.30
C PRO A 779 -9.45 -17.01 -9.74
N SER A 780 -9.72 -15.86 -10.36
CA SER A 780 -10.29 -15.71 -11.71
C SER A 780 -9.24 -15.60 -12.83
N MET A 781 -7.94 -15.77 -12.52
CA MET A 781 -6.92 -15.79 -13.57
C MET A 781 -7.08 -17.00 -14.49
N MET A 782 -6.91 -16.78 -15.79
CA MET A 782 -7.00 -17.81 -16.83
C MET A 782 -5.61 -18.28 -17.25
N ARG A 783 -5.45 -19.59 -17.47
CA ARG A 783 -4.19 -20.17 -17.93
C ARG A 783 -4.20 -20.42 -19.43
N TYR A 784 -3.09 -20.14 -20.09
CA TYR A 784 -2.83 -20.55 -21.46
C TYR A 784 -1.37 -20.96 -21.63
N THR A 785 -1.14 -21.76 -22.67
CA THR A 785 0.18 -22.31 -22.96
C THR A 785 0.67 -21.79 -24.30
N ILE A 786 1.89 -21.28 -24.33
CA ILE A 786 2.64 -20.93 -25.54
C ILE A 786 3.65 -22.06 -25.81
N SER A 787 3.64 -22.61 -27.02
CA SER A 787 4.59 -23.63 -27.45
C SER A 787 5.22 -23.25 -28.79
N TYR A 788 6.38 -23.84 -29.07
CA TYR A 788 7.25 -23.42 -30.16
C TYR A 788 7.65 -24.60 -31.04
N GLU A 789 7.75 -24.37 -32.34
CA GLU A 789 8.36 -25.31 -33.30
C GLU A 789 9.34 -24.56 -34.21
N ASN A 790 10.43 -25.24 -34.56
CA ASN A 790 11.50 -24.72 -35.43
C ASN A 790 12.19 -23.43 -34.94
N VAL A 791 12.14 -23.13 -33.64
CA VAL A 791 12.94 -22.05 -33.04
C VAL A 791 14.43 -22.39 -33.08
N VAL A 792 15.27 -21.36 -33.25
CA VAL A 792 16.72 -21.46 -33.40
C VAL A 792 17.45 -20.71 -32.29
N CYS A 793 18.78 -20.83 -32.27
CA CYS A 793 19.66 -19.98 -31.47
C CYS A 793 20.64 -19.31 -32.43
N THR A 794 20.46 -18.01 -32.70
CA THR A 794 21.31 -17.25 -33.62
C THR A 794 21.69 -15.91 -33.01
N SER A 795 22.93 -15.47 -33.24
CA SER A 795 23.41 -14.15 -32.84
C SER A 795 24.04 -13.42 -34.03
N GLY A 796 23.95 -12.09 -34.03
CA GLY A 796 24.63 -11.25 -35.03
C GLY A 796 26.16 -11.38 -35.00
N THR A 797 26.73 -11.76 -33.84
CA THR A 797 28.17 -11.89 -33.63
C THR A 797 28.78 -13.14 -34.25
N THR A 798 28.02 -14.24 -34.35
CA THR A 798 28.55 -15.53 -34.87
C THR A 798 28.94 -15.49 -36.36
N ARG A 799 28.41 -14.54 -37.15
CA ARG A 799 28.80 -14.39 -38.57
C ARG A 799 30.03 -13.51 -38.81
N LEU A 800 30.41 -12.64 -37.86
CA LEU A 800 31.58 -11.75 -38.03
C LEU A 800 32.91 -12.47 -37.80
N ALA A 801 32.95 -13.53 -36.99
CA ALA A 801 34.17 -14.32 -36.77
C ALA A 801 34.71 -14.97 -38.05
N PHE A 802 33.84 -15.24 -39.03
CA PHE A 802 34.23 -15.85 -40.31
C PHE A 802 34.87 -14.87 -41.31
N ASN A 803 34.78 -13.55 -41.09
CA ASN A 803 35.39 -12.55 -41.98
C ASN A 803 36.82 -12.17 -41.61
N PHE A 804 37.27 -12.43 -40.37
CA PHE A 804 38.66 -12.15 -39.98
C PHE A 804 39.66 -13.08 -40.66
N SER A 805 39.29 -14.35 -40.86
CA SER A 805 40.10 -15.32 -41.61
C SER A 805 40.19 -14.94 -43.09
N VAL A 806 39.11 -14.46 -43.70
CA VAL A 806 39.12 -13.96 -45.09
C VAL A 806 39.92 -12.66 -45.20
N LEU A 807 39.78 -11.73 -44.26
CA LEU A 807 40.56 -10.48 -44.23
C LEU A 807 42.06 -10.75 -44.03
N MET A 808 42.44 -11.71 -43.18
CA MET A 808 43.82 -12.16 -43.02
C MET A 808 44.36 -12.83 -44.29
N ILE A 809 43.55 -13.66 -44.98
CA ILE A 809 43.95 -14.25 -46.27
C ILE A 809 44.14 -13.17 -47.33
N VAL A 810 43.26 -12.15 -47.38
CA VAL A 810 43.37 -11.02 -48.31
C VAL A 810 44.56 -10.12 -47.98
N LEU A 811 44.85 -9.86 -46.70
CA LEU A 811 46.03 -9.11 -46.25
C LEU A 811 47.34 -9.87 -46.53
N VAL A 812 47.34 -11.19 -46.39
CA VAL A 812 48.49 -12.04 -46.76
C VAL A 812 48.69 -12.06 -48.28
N LEU A 813 47.61 -12.13 -49.07
CA LEU A 813 47.69 -12.06 -50.53
C LEU A 813 48.13 -10.68 -51.05
N LEU A 814 47.72 -9.59 -50.40
CA LEU A 814 48.14 -8.23 -50.73
C LEU A 814 49.60 -7.92 -50.34
N ASN A 815 50.17 -8.64 -49.37
CA ASN A 815 51.60 -8.55 -49.02
C ASN A 815 52.50 -9.45 -49.87
N MET A 816 51.94 -10.24 -50.80
CA MET A 816 52.67 -11.11 -51.73
C MET A 816 52.70 -10.58 -53.17
N GLN A 817 52.20 -9.36 -53.40
CA GLN A 817 52.43 -8.54 -54.61
C GLN A 817 53.33 -7.37 -54.25
#